data_AF-A0A1F9R3P4-F1
#
_entry.id   AF-A0A1F9R3P4-F1
#
_cell.length_a   1.000
_cell.length_b   1.000
_cell.length_c   1.000
_cell.angle_alpha   90.00
_cell.angle_beta   90.00
_cell.angle_gamma   90.00
#
_symmetry.space_group_name_H-M   'P 1'
#
loop_
_entity.id
_entity.type
_entity.pdbx_description
1 polymer ?
#
loop_
_entity_poly.entity_id
_entity_poly.type
_entity_poly.pdbx_seq_one_letter_code
_entity_poly.pdbx_strand_id
1 'polypeptide(L)'
;MNAELSLALVLAFAGSSGALASAAPLKLWHAYRGGEEKALESSVKLFERESGRKVELLALPYDVFASKLMAAIPHGVGPDVFIFAHERLRLFSRMGLLAAVDGEIDRPSYFPNTIEALEADGKLYGYPLSLKCLALYVNTQLVPRVPGTTDELRGLLSRLSSAGDNRFGLAYESGDFYLHAPFLFGFGGRLFDDTARAVFDTPEMARSLAFVKDLQDRRLIPEEASGALVKSLFGDGRAAMAISGPWFAGEIPKTVAYSVFPLPRVSETGLPMRPFLGVEAALVSSKSEDLGGALKLARFLSLGEASVLRAVVGGQVPANVAAYEHPEVRRDPIVSAFRAAAKNAVAMPNTLEMARVWEPMKLALQAALKGGALPAQAGALADRRYRALYRPRPPVASPVPYVLLALSAAVVAAFRLLRRPAPSLSFTKRYPDARRAFWYLAPAATGLIVLVLVPFVFGAAISFFHHDSGSYTFVGLSNFVDILASRGYRVTEPLSFYFTLAVTVLWTAVNVGLHVTIGLALALLLKDPLLRLKGVYRVLLIVPWAVPNYITALIWKGMFHRQFGAVNGILQALHLQPVGWFTRFSTAFAADVVTNTWLGFPFMMVVALGALQSIPPELYEAAEVDGASSWQKFRRITLPLLRPALLPAVILGSVWTFNMFNIIYLVSGGEPGGATDILVSEAYRWAFQRNEQYGFAAAYSVLIFITLLVWSALTQRFTQGAEETLS
;
A
#
# COMPACT_ATOMS: atom_id res chain seq x y z
N MET A 1 57.89 -10.07 -15.77
CA MET A 1 58.94 -9.09 -15.43
C MET A 1 58.33 -7.70 -15.50
N ASN A 2 57.84 -7.02 -14.46
CA ASN A 2 57.45 -7.22 -13.05
C ASN A 2 56.51 -6.02 -12.81
N ALA A 3 55.26 -6.05 -12.35
CA ALA A 3 54.56 -6.84 -11.35
C ALA A 3 55.06 -6.68 -9.90
N GLU A 4 55.62 -5.53 -9.50
CA GLU A 4 55.89 -5.21 -8.07
C GLU A 4 55.90 -3.70 -7.78
N LEU A 5 54.78 -3.00 -7.99
CA LEU A 5 54.67 -1.57 -7.60
C LEU A 5 53.30 -1.16 -7.04
N SER A 6 52.49 -2.12 -6.57
CA SER A 6 51.20 -1.83 -5.95
C SER A 6 50.93 -2.62 -4.65
N LEU A 7 51.98 -3.26 -4.10
CA LEU A 7 51.86 -4.14 -2.94
C LEU A 7 52.97 -3.89 -1.91
N ALA A 8 53.23 -2.64 -1.55
CA ALA A 8 54.25 -2.29 -0.55
C ALA A 8 53.95 -0.99 0.21
N LEU A 9 52.67 -0.70 0.49
CA LEU A 9 52.26 0.37 1.40
C LEU A 9 51.12 -0.08 2.34
N VAL A 10 51.20 -1.34 2.79
CA VAL A 10 50.25 -1.97 3.73
C VAL A 10 50.92 -2.47 5.02
N LEU A 11 52.24 -2.34 5.22
CA LEU A 11 52.92 -3.02 6.34
C LEU A 11 53.92 -2.20 7.16
N ALA A 12 53.72 -0.89 7.33
CA ALA A 12 54.58 -0.11 8.22
C ALA A 12 53.86 1.07 8.90
N PHE A 13 52.88 0.78 9.76
CA PHE A 13 52.55 1.60 10.94
C PHE A 13 51.85 0.72 11.98
N ALA A 14 52.55 -0.31 12.44
CA ALA A 14 52.23 -1.02 13.67
C ALA A 14 53.31 -0.67 14.69
N GLY A 15 52.96 0.11 15.70
CA GLY A 15 53.79 0.34 16.88
C GLY A 15 53.91 1.80 17.29
N SER A 16 52.89 2.30 18.01
CA SER A 16 53.03 3.16 19.21
C SER A 16 51.76 3.97 19.47
N SER A 17 50.79 3.36 20.15
CA SER A 17 49.93 4.04 21.13
C SER A 17 49.00 3.00 21.74
N GLY A 18 49.31 2.59 22.97
CA GLY A 18 48.33 1.98 23.86
C GLY A 18 47.29 3.02 24.22
N ALA A 19 46.36 3.29 23.32
CA ALA A 19 45.09 3.92 23.61
C ALA A 19 44.05 2.81 23.59
N LEU A 20 43.22 2.71 24.64
CA LEU A 20 42.08 1.81 24.71
C LEU A 20 41.37 1.76 23.35
N ALA A 21 41.40 0.60 22.68
CA ALA A 21 40.63 0.41 21.45
C ALA A 21 39.15 0.60 21.79
N SER A 22 38.60 1.76 21.45
CA SER A 22 37.17 2.05 21.57
C SER A 22 36.42 0.97 20.80
N ALA A 23 35.57 0.21 21.49
CA ALA A 23 34.69 -0.77 20.84
C ALA A 23 33.93 -0.11 19.67
N ALA A 24 33.71 -0.84 18.57
CA ALA A 24 32.98 -0.33 17.40
C ALA A 24 31.58 0.17 17.79
N PRO A 25 31.07 1.31 17.29
CA PRO A 25 29.81 1.89 17.78
C PRO A 25 28.62 0.92 17.67
N LEU A 26 27.70 0.98 18.63
CA LEU A 26 26.45 0.21 18.58
C LEU A 26 25.55 0.79 17.50
N LYS A 27 24.99 -0.03 16.63
CA LYS A 27 24.09 0.40 15.55
C LYS A 27 22.65 0.39 16.03
N LEU A 28 21.97 1.54 15.97
CA LEU A 28 20.55 1.67 16.27
C LEU A 28 19.76 2.11 15.04
N TRP A 29 18.80 1.28 14.60
CA TRP A 29 17.90 1.64 13.49
C TRP A 29 16.49 2.01 13.99
N HIS A 30 15.88 3.03 13.39
CA HIS A 30 14.53 3.47 13.74
C HIS A 30 13.78 4.05 12.53
N ALA A 31 12.47 4.24 12.70
CA ALA A 31 11.61 4.90 11.72
C ALA A 31 10.96 6.20 12.22
N TYR A 32 11.38 6.68 13.39
CA TYR A 32 10.93 7.97 13.94
C TYR A 32 11.24 9.16 13.04
N ARG A 33 10.39 10.19 13.15
CA ARG A 33 10.52 11.47 12.45
C ARG A 33 10.15 12.61 13.40
N GLY A 34 10.62 13.82 13.12
CA GLY A 34 10.15 15.03 13.81
C GLY A 34 10.48 15.02 15.31
N GLY A 35 9.46 15.13 16.17
CA GLY A 35 9.66 15.16 17.63
C GLY A 35 10.22 13.85 18.19
N GLU A 36 9.72 12.70 17.71
CA GLU A 36 10.16 11.37 18.15
C GLU A 36 11.65 11.14 17.84
N GLU A 37 12.10 11.58 16.66
CA GLU A 37 13.51 11.48 16.23
C GLU A 37 14.42 12.36 17.09
N LYS A 38 14.02 13.62 17.34
CA LYS A 38 14.77 14.53 18.24
C LYS A 38 14.88 13.96 19.65
N ALA A 39 13.80 13.39 20.18
CA ALA A 39 13.81 12.77 21.50
C ALA A 39 14.76 11.56 21.56
N LEU A 40 14.80 10.75 20.50
CA LEU A 40 15.73 9.63 20.38
C LEU A 40 17.18 10.10 20.28
N GLU A 41 17.48 11.09 19.44
CA GLU A 41 18.84 11.67 19.33
C GLU A 41 19.33 12.21 20.68
N SER A 42 18.48 12.92 21.42
CA SER A 42 18.80 13.41 22.77
C SER A 42 19.03 12.26 23.75
N SER A 43 18.20 11.22 23.70
CA SER A 43 18.35 10.03 24.54
C SER A 43 19.64 9.27 24.23
N VAL A 44 20.02 9.18 22.95
CA VAL A 44 21.28 8.55 22.53
C VAL A 44 22.48 9.37 23.00
N LYS A 45 22.47 10.71 22.82
CA LYS A 45 23.56 11.57 23.33
C LYS A 45 23.73 11.45 24.84
N LEU A 46 22.62 11.31 25.58
CA LEU A 46 22.64 11.07 27.02
C LEU A 46 23.31 9.72 27.33
N PHE A 47 22.91 8.64 26.64
CA PHE A 47 23.53 7.32 26.78
C PHE A 47 25.03 7.35 26.46
N GLU A 48 25.46 7.99 25.38
CA GLU A 48 26.88 8.07 25.02
C GLU A 48 27.70 8.78 26.10
N ARG A 49 27.14 9.84 26.71
CA ARG A 49 27.78 10.59 27.79
C ARG A 49 27.91 9.78 29.07
N GLU A 50 26.90 8.98 29.41
CA GLU A 50 26.89 8.19 30.65
C GLU A 50 27.67 6.88 30.53
N SER A 51 27.57 6.21 29.39
CA SER A 51 28.20 4.90 29.18
C SER A 51 29.59 4.97 28.56
N GLY A 52 29.95 6.11 27.96
CA GLY A 52 31.15 6.25 27.11
C GLY A 52 31.07 5.49 25.79
N ARG A 53 29.94 4.82 25.49
CA ARG A 53 29.74 3.98 24.31
C ARG A 53 29.10 4.79 23.17
N LYS A 54 29.73 4.79 22.00
CA LYS A 54 29.18 5.43 20.79
C LYS A 54 28.03 4.64 20.17
N VAL A 55 27.04 5.35 19.64
CA VAL A 55 25.86 4.79 18.97
C VAL A 55 25.70 5.44 17.59
N GLU A 56 25.66 4.61 16.55
CA GLU A 56 25.38 5.02 15.18
C GLU A 56 23.87 4.91 14.92
N LEU A 57 23.22 6.04 14.65
CA LEU A 57 21.80 6.10 14.32
C LEU A 57 21.58 5.97 12.81
N LEU A 58 20.62 5.13 12.41
CA LEU A 58 20.12 5.07 11.05
C LEU A 58 18.59 5.19 11.02
N ALA A 59 18.12 6.32 10.49
CA ALA A 59 16.71 6.54 10.22
C ALA A 59 16.31 5.89 8.88
N LEU A 60 15.20 5.15 8.88
CA LEU A 60 14.65 4.48 7.70
C LEU A 60 13.14 4.77 7.56
N PRO A 61 12.61 4.91 6.33
CA PRO A 61 11.17 4.99 6.14
C PRO A 61 10.46 3.73 6.67
N TYR A 62 9.38 3.91 7.45
CA TYR A 62 8.67 2.80 8.14
C TYR A 62 8.17 1.72 7.18
N ASP A 63 7.75 2.10 5.97
CA ASP A 63 7.22 1.23 4.91
C ASP A 63 8.23 0.20 4.40
N VAL A 64 9.52 0.52 4.37
CA VAL A 64 10.59 -0.40 3.95
C VAL A 64 11.37 -1.00 5.13
N PHE A 65 11.07 -0.55 6.35
CA PHE A 65 11.90 -0.81 7.51
C PHE A 65 11.90 -2.29 7.90
N ALA A 66 10.73 -2.91 8.00
CA ALA A 66 10.62 -4.34 8.35
C ALA A 66 11.34 -5.25 7.34
N SER A 67 11.16 -5.00 6.03
CA SER A 67 11.86 -5.76 4.99
C SER A 67 13.37 -5.62 5.08
N LYS A 68 13.88 -4.42 5.40
CA LYS A 68 15.30 -4.19 5.55
C LYS A 68 15.87 -4.88 6.79
N LEU A 69 15.15 -4.90 7.90
CA LEU A 69 15.53 -5.67 9.10
C LEU A 69 15.61 -7.17 8.80
N MET A 70 14.57 -7.72 8.17
CA MET A 70 14.49 -9.13 7.79
C MET A 70 15.58 -9.56 6.80
N ALA A 71 16.05 -8.64 5.94
CA ALA A 71 17.16 -8.90 5.02
C ALA A 71 18.53 -8.74 5.69
N ALA A 72 18.72 -7.72 6.53
CA ALA A 72 20.04 -7.35 7.04
C ALA A 72 20.48 -8.18 8.26
N ILE A 73 19.57 -8.41 9.21
CA ILE A 73 19.89 -9.09 10.48
C ILE A 73 20.44 -10.50 10.24
N PRO A 74 19.83 -11.38 9.42
CA PRO A 74 20.34 -12.75 9.22
C PRO A 74 21.78 -12.83 8.70
N HIS A 75 22.23 -11.79 7.98
CA HIS A 75 23.57 -11.70 7.40
C HIS A 75 24.59 -10.95 8.28
N GLY A 76 24.23 -10.56 9.51
CA GLY A 76 25.14 -9.87 10.43
C GLY A 76 25.47 -8.42 10.05
N VAL A 77 24.78 -7.87 9.05
CA VAL A 77 24.96 -6.45 8.61
C VAL A 77 23.85 -5.53 9.13
N GLY A 78 22.97 -6.07 9.97
CA GLY A 78 21.86 -5.36 10.59
C GLY A 78 22.26 -4.52 11.81
N PRO A 79 21.26 -3.92 12.49
CA PRO A 79 21.49 -3.16 13.73
C PRO A 79 21.77 -4.08 14.92
N ASP A 80 22.33 -3.50 15.98
CA ASP A 80 22.39 -4.10 17.31
C ASP A 80 21.06 -3.93 18.05
N VAL A 81 20.51 -2.71 17.99
CA VAL A 81 19.21 -2.34 18.56
C VAL A 81 18.32 -1.75 17.47
N PHE A 82 17.03 -2.07 17.47
CA PHE A 82 16.09 -1.39 16.58
C PHE A 82 14.77 -1.13 17.27
N ILE A 83 14.12 -0.04 16.90
CA ILE A 83 12.84 0.36 17.47
C ILE A 83 11.73 -0.05 16.53
N PHE A 84 10.87 -0.97 16.97
CA PHE A 84 9.73 -1.43 16.17
C PHE A 84 8.51 -1.65 17.08
N ALA A 85 7.33 -1.64 16.49
CA ALA A 85 6.10 -1.89 17.21
C ALA A 85 5.83 -3.41 17.33
N HIS A 86 5.19 -3.84 18.42
CA HIS A 86 5.08 -5.25 18.80
C HIS A 86 4.32 -6.15 17.81
N GLU A 87 3.60 -5.59 16.83
CA GLU A 87 2.74 -6.35 15.92
C GLU A 87 3.49 -7.38 15.06
N ARG A 88 4.79 -7.15 14.79
CA ARG A 88 5.65 -8.11 14.06
C ARG A 88 6.52 -8.99 14.96
N LEU A 89 6.34 -8.91 16.27
CA LEU A 89 7.25 -9.55 17.24
C LEU A 89 7.37 -11.07 17.04
N ARG A 90 6.24 -11.80 16.92
CA ARG A 90 6.28 -13.26 16.71
C ARG A 90 6.91 -13.64 15.37
N LEU A 91 6.68 -12.85 14.33
CA LEU A 91 7.32 -13.07 13.04
C LEU A 91 8.84 -12.94 13.17
N PHE A 92 9.32 -11.85 13.76
CA PHE A 92 10.75 -11.62 13.99
C PHE A 92 11.38 -12.67 14.91
N SER A 93 10.67 -13.10 15.95
CA SER A 93 11.12 -14.17 16.84
C SER A 93 11.25 -15.50 16.10
N ARG A 94 10.25 -15.92 15.30
CA ARG A 94 10.29 -17.16 14.51
C ARG A 94 11.36 -17.16 13.43
N MET A 95 11.64 -16.00 12.84
CA MET A 95 12.76 -15.81 11.92
C MET A 95 14.12 -15.80 12.62
N GLY A 96 14.15 -15.87 13.95
CA GLY A 96 15.37 -15.86 14.75
C GLY A 96 16.09 -14.52 14.72
N LEU A 97 15.38 -13.40 14.53
CA LEU A 97 15.97 -12.05 14.45
C LEU A 97 16.18 -11.39 15.81
N LEU A 98 15.52 -11.88 16.86
CA LEU A 98 15.45 -11.23 18.17
C LEU A 98 16.25 -11.98 19.23
N ALA A 99 16.98 -11.23 20.07
CA ALA A 99 17.48 -11.71 21.35
C ALA A 99 16.41 -11.57 22.44
N ALA A 100 16.26 -12.59 23.29
CA ALA A 100 15.34 -12.57 24.42
C ALA A 100 15.88 -11.72 25.58
N VAL A 101 14.99 -11.13 26.38
CA VAL A 101 15.34 -10.20 27.48
C VAL A 101 14.83 -10.66 28.86
N ASP A 102 14.39 -11.92 28.97
CA ASP A 102 13.67 -12.49 30.14
C ASP A 102 14.39 -12.31 31.50
N GLY A 103 15.72 -12.18 31.51
CA GLY A 103 16.53 -12.03 32.73
C GLY A 103 16.84 -10.60 33.17
N GLU A 104 16.47 -9.57 32.39
CA GLU A 104 17.01 -8.21 32.56
C GLU A 104 15.95 -7.10 32.72
N ILE A 105 14.65 -7.43 32.64
CA ILE A 105 13.58 -6.44 32.73
C ILE A 105 13.06 -6.26 34.16
N ASP A 106 12.90 -5.00 34.57
CA ASP A 106 12.22 -4.64 35.82
C ASP A 106 10.71 -4.46 35.55
N ARG A 107 9.94 -5.56 35.62
CA ARG A 107 8.50 -5.58 35.25
C ARG A 107 7.68 -4.48 35.95
N PRO A 108 7.83 -4.20 37.27
CA PRO A 108 7.12 -3.12 37.96
C PRO A 108 7.31 -1.72 37.39
N SER A 109 8.42 -1.46 36.67
CA SER A 109 8.67 -0.17 36.04
C SER A 109 7.77 0.11 34.82
N TYR A 110 7.02 -0.88 34.34
CA TYR A 110 6.18 -0.77 33.14
C TYR A 110 4.71 -1.10 33.41
N PHE A 111 3.81 -0.68 32.51
CA PHE A 111 2.44 -1.16 32.55
C PHE A 111 2.36 -2.65 32.21
N PRO A 112 1.59 -3.48 32.93
CA PRO A 112 1.54 -4.93 32.68
C PRO A 112 1.22 -5.31 31.23
N ASN A 113 0.26 -4.59 30.62
CA ASN A 113 -0.15 -4.82 29.24
C ASN A 113 0.93 -4.48 28.19
N THR A 114 1.96 -3.69 28.54
CA THR A 114 3.09 -3.46 27.61
C THR A 114 4.08 -4.60 27.63
N ILE A 115 4.24 -5.25 28.78
CA ILE A 115 5.10 -6.42 28.93
C ILE A 115 4.46 -7.62 28.21
N GLU A 116 3.16 -7.86 28.45
CA GLU A 116 2.40 -8.94 27.79
C GLU A 116 2.45 -8.82 26.25
N ALA A 117 2.40 -7.61 25.71
CA ALA A 117 2.51 -7.34 24.27
C ALA A 117 3.86 -7.77 23.66
N LEU A 118 4.91 -7.82 24.48
CA LEU A 118 6.27 -8.20 24.10
C LEU A 118 6.61 -9.66 24.40
N GLU A 119 5.64 -10.45 24.87
CA GLU A 119 5.82 -11.89 25.08
C GLU A 119 5.44 -12.67 23.80
N ALA A 120 6.35 -13.55 23.37
CA ALA A 120 6.18 -14.45 22.24
C ALA A 120 6.77 -15.82 22.57
N ASP A 121 5.97 -16.87 22.36
CA ASP A 121 6.40 -18.27 22.52
C ASP A 121 7.09 -18.57 23.87
N GLY A 122 6.57 -17.96 24.95
CA GLY A 122 7.05 -18.14 26.33
C GLY A 122 8.30 -17.33 26.70
N LYS A 123 8.74 -16.41 25.83
CA LYS A 123 9.89 -15.52 26.03
C LYS A 123 9.50 -14.06 25.82
N LEU A 124 10.16 -13.17 26.54
CA LEU A 124 10.02 -11.73 26.41
C LEU A 124 11.06 -11.16 25.47
N TYR A 125 10.63 -10.26 24.59
CA TYR A 125 11.48 -9.65 23.58
C TYR A 125 11.38 -8.13 23.61
N GLY A 126 12.47 -7.49 24.05
CA GLY A 126 12.65 -6.05 24.05
C GLY A 126 12.07 -5.29 25.25
N TYR A 127 12.33 -3.98 25.25
CA TYR A 127 11.97 -3.08 26.33
C TYR A 127 10.89 -2.08 25.87
N PRO A 128 9.73 -1.99 26.54
CA PRO A 128 8.67 -1.05 26.15
C PRO A 128 9.12 0.40 26.19
N LEU A 129 8.90 1.15 25.10
CA LEU A 129 9.23 2.57 25.00
C LEU A 129 7.99 3.44 25.15
N SER A 130 6.94 3.15 24.37
CA SER A 130 5.74 3.99 24.27
C SER A 130 4.46 3.18 24.08
N LEU A 131 3.34 3.80 24.42
CA LEU A 131 1.98 3.32 24.24
C LEU A 131 1.29 4.11 23.11
N LYS A 132 0.60 3.42 22.20
CA LYS A 132 -0.22 4.04 21.14
C LYS A 132 -1.63 3.46 21.18
N CYS A 133 -2.63 4.27 21.54
CA CYS A 133 -4.03 3.86 21.52
C CYS A 133 -4.93 5.02 21.09
N LEU A 134 -6.19 4.75 20.81
CA LEU A 134 -7.17 5.78 20.44
C LEU A 134 -7.78 6.45 21.66
N ALA A 135 -8.11 7.73 21.51
CA ALA A 135 -8.82 8.54 22.49
C ALA A 135 -9.83 9.48 21.81
N LEU A 136 -10.65 10.13 22.63
CA LEU A 136 -11.62 11.12 22.19
C LEU A 136 -11.01 12.53 22.31
N TYR A 137 -10.78 13.17 21.17
CA TYR A 137 -10.48 14.60 21.08
C TYR A 137 -11.78 15.39 21.14
N VAL A 138 -11.82 16.41 21.99
CA VAL A 138 -13.01 17.22 22.24
C VAL A 138 -12.64 18.68 22.06
N ASN A 139 -13.32 19.37 21.14
CA ASN A 139 -13.22 20.82 21.02
C ASN A 139 -13.98 21.46 22.19
N THR A 140 -13.24 22.08 23.11
CA THR A 140 -13.78 22.57 24.39
C THR A 140 -14.64 23.83 24.23
N GLN A 141 -14.59 24.49 23.07
CA GLN A 141 -15.47 25.61 22.76
C GLN A 141 -16.84 25.14 22.26
N LEU A 142 -16.92 23.94 21.70
CA LEU A 142 -18.15 23.40 21.10
C LEU A 142 -18.86 22.38 21.99
N VAL A 143 -18.11 21.69 22.86
CA VAL A 143 -18.63 20.59 23.68
C VAL A 143 -18.73 21.03 25.14
N PRO A 144 -19.96 21.22 25.67
CA PRO A 144 -20.14 21.70 27.04
C PRO A 144 -19.86 20.63 28.11
N ARG A 145 -20.07 19.35 27.77
CA ARG A 145 -19.82 18.20 28.65
C ARG A 145 -19.39 17.00 27.83
N VAL A 146 -18.30 16.36 28.26
CA VAL A 146 -17.77 15.15 27.62
C VAL A 146 -18.74 13.98 27.88
N PRO A 147 -19.15 13.23 26.84
CA PRO A 147 -20.05 12.09 27.01
C PRO A 147 -19.32 10.91 27.68
N GLY A 148 -19.93 10.34 28.72
CA GLY A 148 -19.41 9.15 29.41
C GLY A 148 -19.90 7.83 28.81
N THR A 149 -21.02 7.86 28.09
CA THR A 149 -21.66 6.69 27.48
C THR A 149 -22.00 6.92 26.01
N THR A 150 -22.23 5.85 25.24
CA THR A 150 -22.65 5.95 23.83
C THR A 150 -24.02 6.60 23.64
N ASP A 151 -24.94 6.50 24.62
CA ASP A 151 -26.22 7.21 24.57
C ASP A 151 -26.07 8.71 24.79
N GLU A 152 -25.27 9.11 25.78
CA GLU A 152 -24.91 10.51 25.99
C GLU A 152 -24.20 11.08 24.76
N LEU A 153 -23.28 10.29 24.17
CA LEU A 153 -22.60 10.63 22.93
C LEU A 153 -23.64 10.87 21.83
N ARG A 154 -24.48 9.88 21.50
CA ARG A 154 -25.50 9.99 20.45
C ARG A 154 -26.44 11.18 20.64
N GLY A 155 -26.88 11.43 21.88
CA GLY A 155 -27.72 12.58 22.22
C GLY A 155 -27.00 13.91 22.00
N LEU A 156 -25.73 14.00 22.37
CA LEU A 156 -24.89 15.18 22.14
C LEU A 156 -24.62 15.39 20.65
N LEU A 157 -24.24 14.34 19.91
CA LEU A 157 -23.98 14.41 18.47
C LEU A 157 -25.19 14.94 17.71
N SER A 158 -26.39 14.51 18.08
CA SER A 158 -27.64 14.97 17.44
C SER A 158 -27.88 16.49 17.59
N ARG A 159 -27.31 17.12 18.63
CA ARG A 159 -27.39 18.57 18.86
C ARG A 159 -26.26 19.34 18.17
N LEU A 160 -25.11 18.70 18.01
CA LEU A 160 -23.90 19.33 17.46
C LEU A 160 -23.77 19.17 15.94
N SER A 161 -24.45 18.20 15.35
CA SER A 161 -24.48 17.99 13.90
C SER A 161 -25.51 18.89 13.21
N SER A 162 -25.14 19.43 12.05
CA SER A 162 -26.03 20.16 11.15
C SER A 162 -25.68 19.79 9.71
N ALA A 163 -26.63 19.16 9.01
CA ALA A 163 -26.46 18.77 7.62
C ALA A 163 -26.33 19.99 6.68
N GLY A 164 -26.99 21.11 6.99
CA GLY A 164 -26.95 22.31 6.15
C GLY A 164 -25.58 22.98 6.13
N ASP A 165 -24.87 22.95 7.26
CA ASP A 165 -23.55 23.60 7.42
C ASP A 165 -22.39 22.62 7.25
N ASN A 166 -22.68 21.36 6.89
CA ASN A 166 -21.72 20.26 6.93
C ASN A 166 -20.92 20.22 8.25
N ARG A 167 -21.63 20.36 9.36
CA ARG A 167 -21.09 20.24 10.73
C ARG A 167 -21.44 18.88 11.30
N PHE A 168 -20.49 18.26 11.98
CA PHE A 168 -20.62 16.93 12.57
C PHE A 168 -20.31 17.00 14.06
N GLY A 169 -21.06 16.24 14.87
CA GLY A 169 -20.71 16.09 16.27
C GLY A 169 -19.41 15.31 16.46
N LEU A 170 -19.12 14.34 15.57
CA LEU A 170 -17.96 13.46 15.65
C LEU A 170 -17.38 13.21 14.26
N ALA A 171 -16.05 13.23 14.13
CA ALA A 171 -15.34 12.83 12.93
C ALA A 171 -14.25 11.79 13.23
N TYR A 172 -14.24 10.68 12.51
CA TYR A 172 -13.18 9.69 12.55
C TYR A 172 -13.23 8.82 11.29
N GLU A 173 -12.16 8.06 11.02
CA GLU A 173 -12.07 7.18 9.85
C GLU A 173 -12.91 5.90 10.04
N SER A 174 -14.24 6.03 9.94
CA SER A 174 -15.19 4.96 10.26
C SER A 174 -15.06 3.70 9.40
N GLY A 175 -14.41 3.80 8.23
CA GLY A 175 -14.12 2.67 7.35
C GLY A 175 -12.88 1.87 7.73
N ASP A 176 -12.13 2.29 8.75
CA ASP A 176 -10.92 1.61 9.22
C ASP A 176 -11.22 0.72 10.44
N PHE A 177 -10.80 -0.54 10.37
CA PHE A 177 -11.03 -1.49 11.47
C PHE A 177 -10.27 -1.15 12.76
N TYR A 178 -9.08 -0.55 12.67
CA TYR A 178 -8.33 -0.11 13.85
C TYR A 178 -9.15 0.91 14.66
N LEU A 179 -9.85 1.82 13.97
CA LEU A 179 -10.71 2.83 14.58
C LEU A 179 -12.12 2.30 14.93
N HIS A 180 -12.56 1.21 14.30
CA HIS A 180 -13.81 0.53 14.65
C HIS A 180 -13.70 -0.43 15.84
N ALA A 181 -12.51 -1.01 16.06
CA ALA A 181 -12.26 -1.99 17.12
C ALA A 181 -12.74 -1.57 18.54
N PRO A 182 -12.60 -0.30 18.99
CA PRO A 182 -13.15 0.12 20.27
C PRO A 182 -14.65 -0.13 20.42
N PHE A 183 -15.42 0.04 19.35
CA PHE A 183 -16.85 -0.25 19.34
C PHE A 183 -17.08 -1.76 19.45
N LEU A 184 -16.42 -2.57 18.61
CA LEU A 184 -16.53 -4.03 18.65
C LEU A 184 -16.32 -4.57 20.07
N PHE A 185 -15.21 -4.20 20.70
CA PHE A 185 -14.87 -4.66 22.05
C PHE A 185 -15.81 -4.10 23.11
N GLY A 186 -16.29 -2.87 22.94
CA GLY A 186 -17.31 -2.27 23.82
C GLY A 186 -18.65 -3.00 23.74
N PHE A 187 -19.04 -3.52 22.57
CA PHE A 187 -20.23 -4.38 22.41
C PHE A 187 -20.02 -5.82 22.90
N GLY A 188 -18.85 -6.14 23.47
CA GLY A 188 -18.50 -7.47 23.99
C GLY A 188 -17.90 -8.41 22.94
N GLY A 189 -17.59 -7.91 21.74
CA GLY A 189 -17.04 -8.71 20.66
C GLY A 189 -15.62 -9.18 20.92
N ARG A 190 -15.25 -10.29 20.25
CA ARG A 190 -13.89 -10.85 20.23
C ARG A 190 -13.42 -11.01 18.79
N LEU A 191 -12.10 -10.99 18.60
CA LEU A 191 -11.48 -11.18 17.28
C LEU A 191 -11.15 -12.63 16.96
N PHE A 192 -10.89 -13.41 18.00
CA PHE A 192 -10.47 -14.80 17.88
C PHE A 192 -11.38 -15.70 18.71
N ASP A 193 -11.66 -16.88 18.19
CA ASP A 193 -12.31 -17.94 18.95
C ASP A 193 -11.33 -18.64 19.91
N ASP A 194 -11.82 -19.65 20.62
CA ASP A 194 -11.04 -20.42 21.60
C ASP A 194 -9.95 -21.28 20.95
N THR A 195 -9.98 -21.42 19.62
CA THR A 195 -8.95 -22.09 18.80
C THR A 195 -7.93 -21.11 18.21
N ALA A 196 -7.99 -19.84 18.61
CA ALA A 196 -7.18 -18.74 18.10
C ALA A 196 -7.36 -18.46 16.59
N ARG A 197 -8.53 -18.79 16.02
CA ARG A 197 -8.88 -18.41 14.64
C ARG A 197 -9.70 -17.14 14.60
N ALA A 198 -9.48 -16.33 13.57
CA ALA A 198 -10.24 -15.09 13.39
C ALA A 198 -11.73 -15.38 13.21
N VAL A 199 -12.57 -14.64 13.93
CA VAL A 199 -14.04 -14.71 13.84
C VAL A 199 -14.62 -13.35 13.51
N PHE A 200 -15.55 -13.33 12.56
CA PHE A 200 -16.12 -12.09 12.02
C PHE A 200 -17.64 -12.05 12.13
N ASP A 201 -18.30 -13.21 11.95
CA ASP A 201 -19.75 -13.33 11.94
C ASP A 201 -20.28 -13.57 13.36
N THR A 202 -20.35 -12.48 14.15
CA THR A 202 -20.83 -12.52 15.53
C THR A 202 -21.95 -11.50 15.75
N PRO A 203 -22.90 -11.77 16.67
CA PRO A 203 -23.91 -10.79 17.05
C PRO A 203 -23.31 -9.45 17.52
N GLU A 204 -22.19 -9.49 18.23
CA GLU A 204 -21.46 -8.32 18.75
C GLU A 204 -20.91 -7.46 17.61
N MET A 205 -20.34 -8.10 16.57
CA MET A 205 -19.90 -7.42 15.37
C MET A 205 -21.07 -6.72 14.67
N ALA A 206 -22.18 -7.44 14.47
CA ALA A 206 -23.38 -6.89 13.85
C ALA A 206 -23.93 -5.67 14.61
N ARG A 207 -24.00 -5.74 15.95
CA ARG A 207 -24.44 -4.62 16.80
C ARG A 207 -23.48 -3.42 16.71
N SER A 208 -22.17 -3.67 16.76
CA SER A 208 -21.16 -2.60 16.63
C SER A 208 -21.23 -1.87 15.29
N LEU A 209 -21.43 -2.60 14.18
CA LEU A 209 -21.59 -2.04 12.85
C LEU A 209 -22.92 -1.29 12.71
N ALA A 210 -24.00 -1.83 13.28
CA ALA A 210 -25.31 -1.18 13.27
C ALA A 210 -25.28 0.16 14.00
N PHE A 211 -24.58 0.24 15.14
CA PHE A 211 -24.40 1.49 15.87
C PHE A 211 -23.70 2.57 15.03
N VAL A 212 -22.56 2.23 14.42
CA VAL A 212 -21.82 3.20 13.58
C VAL A 212 -22.61 3.57 12.33
N LYS A 213 -23.32 2.61 11.73
CA LYS A 213 -24.21 2.86 10.60
C LYS A 213 -25.35 3.82 10.94
N ASP A 214 -25.97 3.68 12.12
CA ASP A 214 -27.00 4.61 12.61
C ASP A 214 -26.44 6.03 12.77
N LEU A 215 -25.23 6.18 13.33
CA LEU A 215 -24.57 7.49 13.41
C LEU A 215 -24.36 8.11 12.02
N GLN A 216 -23.94 7.32 11.03
CA GLN A 216 -23.73 7.81 9.67
C GLN A 216 -25.04 8.15 8.97
N ASP A 217 -26.07 7.30 9.06
CA ASP A 217 -27.38 7.50 8.43
C ASP A 217 -28.09 8.74 8.95
N ARG A 218 -27.90 9.05 10.24
CA ARG A 218 -28.37 10.30 10.88
C ARG A 218 -27.47 11.50 10.61
N ARG A 219 -26.41 11.36 9.80
CA ARG A 219 -25.38 12.39 9.52
C ARG A 219 -24.72 12.95 10.79
N LEU A 220 -24.55 12.12 11.80
CA LEU A 220 -23.84 12.47 13.03
C LEU A 220 -22.31 12.39 12.87
N ILE A 221 -21.88 11.57 11.93
CA ILE A 221 -20.49 11.42 11.48
C ILE A 221 -20.39 11.58 9.96
N PRO A 222 -19.25 12.01 9.42
CA PRO A 222 -19.03 12.12 7.97
C PRO A 222 -19.02 10.75 7.29
N GLU A 223 -19.47 10.71 6.03
CA GLU A 223 -19.34 9.54 5.16
C GLU A 223 -17.94 9.52 4.53
N GLU A 224 -17.38 8.33 4.30
CA GLU A 224 -16.10 8.14 3.58
C GLU A 224 -14.92 8.94 4.17
N ALA A 225 -14.95 9.16 5.49
CA ALA A 225 -13.96 9.98 6.18
C ALA A 225 -12.55 9.40 6.08
N SER A 226 -11.63 10.23 5.56
CA SER A 226 -10.18 10.00 5.59
C SER A 226 -9.53 10.82 6.71
N GLY A 227 -8.33 10.46 7.14
CA GLY A 227 -7.58 11.24 8.12
C GLY A 227 -7.44 12.72 7.75
N ALA A 228 -7.24 13.04 6.46
CA ALA A 228 -7.20 14.42 5.97
C ALA A 228 -8.55 15.16 6.14
N LEU A 229 -9.67 14.48 5.90
CA LEU A 229 -11.00 15.05 6.11
C LEU A 229 -11.30 15.23 7.60
N VAL A 230 -10.95 14.25 8.44
CA VAL A 230 -11.09 14.35 9.91
C VAL A 230 -10.31 15.55 10.43
N LYS A 231 -9.06 15.71 9.97
CA LYS A 231 -8.22 16.86 10.30
C LYS A 231 -8.84 18.18 9.89
N SER A 232 -9.31 18.32 8.65
CA SER A 232 -9.96 19.56 8.20
C SER A 232 -11.23 19.84 9.01
N LEU A 233 -12.12 18.87 9.16
CA LEU A 233 -13.37 19.08 9.90
C LEU A 233 -13.12 19.52 11.34
N PHE A 234 -12.22 18.84 12.07
CA PHE A 234 -11.92 19.20 13.45
C PHE A 234 -11.15 20.53 13.55
N GLY A 235 -10.15 20.73 12.67
CA GLY A 235 -9.33 21.95 12.60
C GLY A 235 -10.13 23.21 12.28
N ASP A 236 -11.17 23.07 11.44
CA ASP A 236 -12.06 24.17 11.03
C ASP A 236 -13.22 24.38 12.02
N GLY A 237 -13.27 23.63 13.13
CA GLY A 237 -14.38 23.67 14.10
C GLY A 237 -15.71 23.11 13.56
N ARG A 238 -15.66 22.39 12.43
CA ARG A 238 -16.82 21.73 11.80
C ARG A 238 -17.07 20.32 12.34
N ALA A 239 -16.12 19.74 13.08
CA ALA A 239 -16.32 18.58 13.92
C ALA A 239 -16.10 18.95 15.39
N ALA A 240 -17.09 18.70 16.25
CA ALA A 240 -16.98 19.02 17.67
C ALA A 240 -16.08 18.03 18.44
N MET A 241 -16.03 16.78 17.98
CA MET A 241 -15.18 15.72 18.54
C MET A 241 -14.50 14.93 17.42
N ALA A 242 -13.40 14.28 17.75
CA ALA A 242 -12.73 13.31 16.87
C ALA A 242 -12.23 12.08 17.64
N ILE A 243 -12.21 10.92 17.00
CA ILE A 243 -11.53 9.73 17.54
C ILE A 243 -10.23 9.55 16.77
N SER A 244 -9.10 9.63 17.46
CA SER A 244 -7.78 9.42 16.87
C SER A 244 -6.74 9.05 17.92
N GLY A 245 -5.52 8.76 17.48
CA GLY A 245 -4.37 8.50 18.36
C GLY A 245 -3.52 9.75 18.62
N PRO A 246 -2.44 9.61 19.41
CA PRO A 246 -1.60 10.74 19.85
C PRO A 246 -1.02 11.58 18.69
N TRP A 247 -0.77 10.95 17.54
CA TRP A 247 -0.25 11.60 16.33
C TRP A 247 -1.15 12.75 15.85
N PHE A 248 -2.45 12.69 16.10
CA PHE A 248 -3.40 13.72 15.67
C PHE A 248 -3.16 15.07 16.37
N ALA A 249 -2.60 15.08 17.58
CA ALA A 249 -2.33 16.31 18.32
C ALA A 249 -1.42 17.27 17.55
N GLY A 250 -0.40 16.76 16.84
CA GLY A 250 0.51 17.56 16.04
C GLY A 250 -0.10 18.12 14.75
N GLU A 251 -1.28 17.63 14.36
CA GLU A 251 -1.98 18.03 13.14
C GLU A 251 -3.06 19.09 13.37
N ILE A 252 -3.47 19.29 14.63
CA ILE A 252 -4.53 20.24 15.00
C ILE A 252 -3.96 21.68 14.99
N PRO A 253 -4.62 22.64 14.31
CA PRO A 253 -4.22 24.04 14.36
C PRO A 253 -4.22 24.58 15.80
N LYS A 254 -3.21 25.38 16.16
CA LYS A 254 -3.09 25.98 17.51
C LYS A 254 -4.26 26.87 17.92
N THR A 255 -5.09 27.28 16.96
CA THR A 255 -6.31 28.08 17.18
C THR A 255 -7.46 27.27 17.77
N VAL A 256 -7.43 25.94 17.66
CA VAL A 256 -8.47 25.07 18.19
C VAL A 256 -8.16 24.74 19.66
N ALA A 257 -9.02 25.20 20.57
CA ALA A 257 -8.95 24.76 21.96
C ALA A 257 -9.55 23.36 22.08
N TYR A 258 -8.72 22.38 22.46
CA TYR A 258 -9.16 21.00 22.62
C TYR A 258 -8.63 20.36 23.90
N SER A 259 -9.27 19.26 24.29
CA SER A 259 -8.82 18.36 25.35
C SER A 259 -9.03 16.92 24.91
N VAL A 260 -8.29 15.99 25.51
CA VAL A 260 -8.31 14.56 25.16
C VAL A 260 -8.88 13.78 26.33
N PHE A 261 -9.74 12.81 26.05
CA PHE A 261 -10.42 11.98 27.04
C PHE A 261 -10.41 10.50 26.63
N PRO A 262 -10.48 9.56 27.59
CA PRO A 262 -10.76 8.16 27.27
C PRO A 262 -12.07 8.02 26.48
N LEU A 263 -12.16 6.96 25.67
CA LEU A 263 -13.39 6.65 24.93
C LEU A 263 -14.54 6.29 25.90
N PRO A 264 -15.80 6.60 25.53
CA PRO A 264 -16.95 6.35 26.40
C PRO A 264 -17.23 4.85 26.58
N ARG A 265 -18.13 4.53 27.51
CA ARG A 265 -18.66 3.16 27.68
C ARG A 265 -19.80 2.91 26.70
N VAL A 266 -19.95 1.68 26.23
CA VAL A 266 -21.13 1.27 25.46
C VAL A 266 -22.29 1.11 26.44
N SER A 267 -23.36 1.88 26.25
CA SER A 267 -24.52 1.90 27.16
C SER A 267 -25.19 0.54 27.30
N GLU A 268 -25.30 -0.21 26.20
CA GLU A 268 -25.98 -1.52 26.15
C GLU A 268 -25.30 -2.56 27.06
N THR A 269 -23.96 -2.57 27.09
CA THR A 269 -23.17 -3.60 27.78
C THR A 269 -22.54 -3.09 29.08
N GLY A 270 -22.44 -1.77 29.27
CA GLY A 270 -21.67 -1.12 30.35
C GLY A 270 -20.14 -1.24 30.21
N LEU A 271 -19.66 -1.97 29.20
CA LEU A 271 -18.23 -2.18 28.95
C LEU A 271 -17.59 -0.90 28.39
N PRO A 272 -16.35 -0.59 28.76
CA PRO A 272 -15.61 0.51 28.13
C PRO A 272 -15.41 0.21 26.64
N MET A 273 -15.44 1.25 25.79
CA MET A 273 -14.85 1.12 24.46
C MET A 273 -13.34 0.91 24.61
N ARG A 274 -12.82 -0.20 24.09
CA ARG A 274 -11.44 -0.62 24.33
C ARG A 274 -10.62 -0.44 23.05
N PRO A 275 -9.78 0.58 22.92
CA PRO A 275 -8.97 0.71 21.72
C PRO A 275 -7.89 -0.37 21.65
N PHE A 276 -7.37 -0.63 20.45
CA PHE A 276 -6.12 -1.36 20.36
C PHE A 276 -5.00 -0.58 21.04
N LEU A 277 -4.11 -1.33 21.68
CA LEU A 277 -2.86 -0.85 22.21
C LEU A 277 -1.71 -1.32 21.31
N GLY A 278 -1.06 -0.35 20.67
CA GLY A 278 0.26 -0.48 20.11
C GLY A 278 1.31 -0.25 21.19
N VAL A 279 2.32 -1.12 21.23
CA VAL A 279 3.50 -0.97 22.06
C VAL A 279 4.71 -0.86 21.15
N GLU A 280 5.42 0.27 21.21
CA GLU A 280 6.73 0.40 20.59
C GLU A 280 7.79 -0.05 21.58
N ALA A 281 8.78 -0.80 21.09
CA ALA A 281 9.83 -1.36 21.94
C ALA A 281 11.22 -1.17 21.32
N ALA A 282 12.22 -1.07 22.19
CA ALA A 282 13.61 -1.27 21.80
C ALA A 282 13.88 -2.79 21.77
N LEU A 283 14.04 -3.31 20.57
CA LEU A 283 14.31 -4.72 20.29
C LEU A 283 15.81 -4.90 20.03
N VAL A 284 16.35 -6.06 20.44
CA VAL A 284 17.77 -6.38 20.29
C VAL A 284 17.94 -7.47 19.25
N SER A 285 18.89 -7.28 18.34
CA SER A 285 19.21 -8.24 17.29
C SER A 285 19.87 -9.49 17.87
N SER A 286 19.43 -10.66 17.43
CA SER A 286 20.05 -11.95 17.76
C SER A 286 21.46 -12.12 17.18
N LYS A 287 21.84 -11.26 16.22
CA LYS A 287 23.12 -11.25 15.52
C LYS A 287 24.03 -10.08 15.95
N SER A 288 23.69 -9.38 17.03
CA SER A 288 24.56 -8.32 17.58
C SER A 288 25.89 -8.91 18.06
N GLU A 289 27.00 -8.28 17.67
CA GLU A 289 28.35 -8.67 18.10
C GLU A 289 28.63 -8.26 19.56
N ASP A 290 27.96 -7.19 20.05
CA ASP A 290 28.04 -6.66 21.41
C ASP A 290 26.65 -6.73 22.08
N LEU A 291 26.16 -7.95 22.31
CA LEU A 291 24.83 -8.19 22.88
C LEU A 291 24.64 -7.48 24.24
N GLY A 292 25.68 -7.45 25.08
CA GLY A 292 25.64 -6.78 26.38
C GLY A 292 25.51 -5.25 26.25
N GLY A 293 26.23 -4.63 25.32
CA GLY A 293 26.08 -3.21 24.99
C GLY A 293 24.70 -2.89 24.41
N ALA A 294 24.20 -3.76 23.52
CA ALA A 294 22.89 -3.61 22.89
C ALA A 294 21.73 -3.69 23.92
N LEU A 295 21.79 -4.66 24.84
CA LEU A 295 20.81 -4.79 25.93
C LEU A 295 20.82 -3.58 26.86
N LYS A 296 22.01 -3.09 27.23
CA LYS A 296 22.16 -1.85 28.03
C LYS A 296 21.56 -0.63 27.33
N LEU A 297 21.83 -0.46 26.04
CA LEU A 297 21.25 0.63 25.25
C LEU A 297 19.72 0.52 25.16
N ALA A 298 19.19 -0.66 24.82
CA ALA A 298 17.75 -0.88 24.71
C ALA A 298 17.03 -0.61 26.05
N ARG A 299 17.59 -1.10 27.16
CA ARG A 299 17.07 -0.83 28.51
C ARG A 299 17.14 0.66 28.84
N PHE A 300 18.28 1.30 28.59
CA PHE A 300 18.49 2.73 28.85
C PHE A 300 17.42 3.59 28.18
N LEU A 301 17.14 3.32 26.89
CA LEU A 301 16.13 4.06 26.14
C LEU A 301 14.74 3.94 26.76
N SER A 302 14.41 2.81 27.38
CA SER A 302 13.07 2.57 27.93
C SER A 302 12.79 3.27 29.27
N LEU A 303 13.83 3.58 30.05
CA LEU A 303 13.71 4.03 31.44
C LEU A 303 14.25 5.45 31.66
N GLY A 304 14.13 5.95 32.90
CA GLY A 304 14.77 7.18 33.37
C GLY A 304 14.49 8.43 32.53
N GLU A 305 15.52 9.27 32.39
CA GLU A 305 15.47 10.54 31.65
C GLU A 305 15.18 10.35 30.16
N ALA A 306 15.62 9.26 29.53
CA ALA A 306 15.26 8.94 28.15
C ALA A 306 13.74 8.78 27.97
N SER A 307 13.05 8.24 28.99
CA SER A 307 11.59 8.14 29.01
C SER A 307 10.89 9.50 29.19
N VAL A 308 11.50 10.41 29.95
CA VAL A 308 11.02 11.79 30.12
C VAL A 308 11.20 12.58 28.83
N LEU A 309 12.38 12.52 28.19
CA LEU A 309 12.66 13.16 26.90
C LEU A 309 11.69 12.68 25.82
N ARG A 310 11.37 11.38 25.81
CA ARG A 310 10.35 10.80 24.93
C ARG A 310 8.97 11.45 25.09
N ALA A 311 8.56 11.70 26.33
CA ALA A 311 7.28 12.33 26.60
C ALA A 311 7.29 13.83 26.26
N VAL A 312 8.28 14.56 26.77
CA VAL A 312 8.33 16.03 26.68
C VAL A 312 8.75 16.52 25.29
N VAL A 313 9.76 15.90 24.69
CA VAL A 313 10.27 16.29 23.36
C VAL A 313 9.56 15.52 22.26
N GLY A 314 9.33 14.22 22.49
CA GLY A 314 8.73 13.33 21.50
C GLY A 314 7.20 13.40 21.46
N GLY A 315 6.55 13.90 22.51
CA GLY A 315 5.09 13.86 22.64
C GLY A 315 4.51 12.44 22.74
N GLN A 316 5.34 11.44 23.00
CA GLN A 316 4.94 10.04 23.06
C GLN A 316 4.46 9.69 24.47
N VAL A 317 3.52 8.75 24.57
CA VAL A 317 3.00 8.29 25.87
C VAL A 317 3.96 7.24 26.43
N PRO A 318 4.75 7.53 27.49
CA PRO A 318 5.82 6.63 27.91
C PRO A 318 5.26 5.35 28.55
N ALA A 319 5.91 4.22 28.27
CA ALA A 319 5.57 2.94 28.89
C ALA A 319 6.13 2.81 30.32
N ASN A 320 7.14 3.60 30.68
CA ASN A 320 7.69 3.66 32.04
C ASN A 320 6.74 4.40 32.98
N VAL A 321 6.35 3.76 34.08
CA VAL A 321 5.43 4.31 35.09
C VAL A 321 6.06 5.50 35.85
N ALA A 322 7.37 5.47 36.13
CA ALA A 322 8.07 6.54 36.84
C ALA A 322 8.19 7.84 36.02
N ALA A 323 8.09 7.77 34.68
CA ALA A 323 8.12 8.96 33.83
C ALA A 323 7.00 9.95 34.18
N TYR A 324 5.86 9.46 34.68
CA TYR A 324 4.71 10.28 35.08
C TYR A 324 4.88 10.98 36.44
N GLU A 325 5.97 10.73 37.16
CA GLU A 325 6.33 11.49 38.36
C GLU A 325 7.00 12.82 38.00
N HIS A 326 7.60 12.91 36.81
CA HIS A 326 8.23 14.14 36.32
C HIS A 326 7.19 15.27 36.17
N PRO A 327 7.45 16.48 36.68
CA PRO A 327 6.46 17.56 36.72
C PRO A 327 5.87 17.92 35.35
N GLU A 328 6.68 17.93 34.30
CA GLU A 328 6.22 18.27 32.93
C GLU A 328 5.33 17.18 32.34
N VAL A 329 5.72 15.91 32.49
CA VAL A 329 4.94 14.76 31.97
C VAL A 329 3.60 14.65 32.71
N ARG A 330 3.61 14.85 34.03
CA ARG A 330 2.41 14.82 34.87
C ARG A 330 1.42 15.93 34.54
N ARG A 331 1.93 17.11 34.14
CA ARG A 331 1.11 18.28 33.79
C ARG A 331 0.65 18.28 32.34
N ASP A 332 1.23 17.42 31.49
CA ASP A 332 0.81 17.28 30.11
C ASP A 332 -0.60 16.64 30.05
N PRO A 333 -1.62 17.38 29.59
CA PRO A 333 -2.99 16.89 29.56
C PRO A 333 -3.21 15.79 28.52
N ILE A 334 -2.44 15.80 27.43
CA ILE A 334 -2.56 14.82 26.34
C ILE A 334 -1.95 13.49 26.80
N VAL A 335 -0.73 13.53 27.33
CA VAL A 335 -0.05 12.32 27.85
C VAL A 335 -0.86 11.69 28.98
N SER A 336 -1.41 12.50 29.89
CA SER A 336 -2.26 12.03 30.98
C SER A 336 -3.56 11.38 30.48
N ALA A 337 -4.19 11.95 29.45
CA ALA A 337 -5.41 11.39 28.85
C ALA A 337 -5.16 10.04 28.17
N PHE A 338 -4.09 9.92 27.39
CA PHE A 338 -3.75 8.65 26.74
C PHE A 338 -3.27 7.60 27.73
N ARG A 339 -2.59 7.97 28.81
CA ARG A 339 -2.32 7.06 29.93
C ARG A 339 -3.61 6.48 30.50
N ALA A 340 -4.64 7.32 30.67
CA ALA A 340 -5.94 6.87 31.15
C ALA A 340 -6.66 5.98 30.13
N ALA A 341 -6.59 6.31 28.83
CA ALA A 341 -7.17 5.50 27.75
C ALA A 341 -6.49 4.12 27.64
N ALA A 342 -5.16 4.06 27.78
CA ALA A 342 -4.37 2.84 27.69
C ALA A 342 -4.72 1.79 28.75
N LYS A 343 -5.25 2.19 29.91
CA LYS A 343 -5.70 1.26 30.97
C LYS A 343 -6.82 0.32 30.52
N ASN A 344 -7.66 0.76 29.58
CA ASN A 344 -8.77 -0.03 29.06
C ASN A 344 -8.46 -0.66 27.69
N ALA A 345 -7.31 -0.35 27.12
CA ALA A 345 -6.92 -0.80 25.78
C ALA A 345 -6.59 -2.30 25.75
N VAL A 346 -6.70 -2.90 24.55
CA VAL A 346 -6.39 -4.31 24.29
C VAL A 346 -5.12 -4.37 23.46
N ALA A 347 -4.08 -5.05 23.96
CA ALA A 347 -2.86 -5.29 23.18
C ALA A 347 -3.22 -5.91 21.82
N MET A 348 -2.73 -5.32 20.74
CA MET A 348 -2.97 -5.85 19.41
C MET A 348 -2.29 -7.22 19.30
N PRO A 349 -3.01 -8.29 18.93
CA PRO A 349 -2.36 -9.60 18.85
C PRO A 349 -1.25 -9.60 17.80
N ASN A 350 -0.05 -10.02 18.19
CA ASN A 350 1.12 -10.11 17.33
C ASN A 350 1.21 -11.46 16.59
N THR A 351 0.06 -12.12 16.38
CA THR A 351 -0.03 -13.44 15.74
C THR A 351 -0.11 -13.30 14.21
N LEU A 352 0.33 -14.33 13.49
CA LEU A 352 0.12 -14.40 12.03
C LEU A 352 -1.37 -14.35 11.68
N GLU A 353 -2.23 -14.85 12.58
CA GLU A 353 -3.67 -14.80 12.42
C GLU A 353 -4.20 -13.36 12.44
N MET A 354 -3.63 -12.46 13.24
CA MET A 354 -4.04 -11.05 13.25
C MET A 354 -3.83 -10.37 11.89
N ALA A 355 -2.76 -10.72 11.17
CA ALA A 355 -2.52 -10.21 9.82
C ALA A 355 -3.65 -10.58 8.83
N ARG A 356 -4.44 -11.61 9.14
CA ARG A 356 -5.57 -12.10 8.34
C ARG A 356 -6.90 -11.41 8.64
N VAL A 357 -6.95 -10.55 9.66
CA VAL A 357 -8.17 -9.85 10.10
C VAL A 357 -8.44 -8.59 9.26
N TRP A 358 -7.38 -7.87 8.86
CA TRP A 358 -7.50 -6.51 8.34
C TRP A 358 -8.30 -6.40 7.04
N GLU A 359 -7.95 -7.15 5.99
CA GLU A 359 -8.66 -7.08 4.71
C GLU A 359 -10.13 -7.51 4.83
N PRO A 360 -10.48 -8.67 5.44
CA PRO A 360 -11.88 -9.05 5.66
C PRO A 360 -12.68 -8.01 6.42
N MET A 361 -12.13 -7.47 7.52
CA MET A 361 -12.83 -6.46 8.32
C MET A 361 -13.03 -5.15 7.59
N LYS A 362 -12.02 -4.69 6.84
CA LYS A 362 -12.15 -3.51 5.99
C LYS A 362 -13.30 -3.66 5.00
N LEU A 363 -13.39 -4.80 4.32
CA LEU A 363 -14.46 -5.06 3.35
C LEU A 363 -15.84 -5.15 4.03
N ALA A 364 -15.94 -5.75 5.20
CA ALA A 364 -17.19 -5.79 5.97
C ALA A 364 -17.66 -4.40 6.40
N LEU A 365 -16.74 -3.57 6.92
CA LEU A 365 -17.02 -2.17 7.28
C LEU A 365 -17.49 -1.37 6.07
N GLN A 366 -16.75 -1.45 4.96
CA GLN A 366 -17.10 -0.76 3.73
C GLN A 366 -18.47 -1.21 3.21
N ALA A 367 -18.74 -2.52 3.17
CA ALA A 367 -20.03 -3.05 2.73
C ALA A 367 -21.18 -2.58 3.64
N ALA A 368 -21.01 -2.58 4.96
CA ALA A 368 -22.02 -2.12 5.90
C ALA A 368 -22.29 -0.61 5.78
N LEU A 369 -21.23 0.21 5.79
CA LEU A 369 -21.34 1.67 5.80
C LEU A 369 -21.82 2.22 4.46
N LYS A 370 -21.32 1.68 3.34
CA LYS A 370 -21.71 2.12 2.00
C LYS A 370 -23.04 1.55 1.50
N GLY A 371 -23.71 0.72 2.32
CA GLY A 371 -25.00 0.12 1.99
C GLY A 371 -24.93 -1.06 1.01
N GLY A 372 -23.76 -1.69 0.86
CA GLY A 372 -23.57 -2.92 0.08
C GLY A 372 -24.02 -4.19 0.81
N ALA A 373 -24.09 -4.16 2.13
CA ALA A 373 -24.63 -5.23 2.98
C ALA A 373 -25.31 -4.64 4.22
N LEU A 374 -26.28 -5.36 4.79
CA LEU A 374 -26.79 -5.01 6.11
C LEU A 374 -25.70 -5.25 7.17
N PRO A 375 -25.64 -4.47 8.27
CA PRO A 375 -24.69 -4.71 9.36
C PRO A 375 -24.68 -6.15 9.89
N ALA A 376 -25.86 -6.79 9.95
CA ALA A 376 -26.04 -8.18 10.35
C ALA A 376 -25.43 -9.21 9.38
N GLN A 377 -25.12 -8.83 8.15
CA GLN A 377 -24.56 -9.71 7.11
C GLN A 377 -23.09 -9.43 6.82
N ALA A 378 -22.57 -8.30 7.31
CA ALA A 378 -21.20 -7.86 7.02
C ALA A 378 -20.16 -8.81 7.62
N GLY A 379 -20.41 -9.35 8.82
CA GLY A 379 -19.54 -10.36 9.45
C GLY A 379 -19.42 -11.64 8.61
N ALA A 380 -20.54 -12.18 8.13
CA ALA A 380 -20.55 -13.32 7.21
C ALA A 380 -19.80 -13.06 5.90
N LEU A 381 -19.85 -11.82 5.38
CA LEU A 381 -19.06 -11.44 4.20
C LEU A 381 -17.55 -11.48 4.49
N ALA A 382 -17.12 -10.94 5.63
CA ALA A 382 -15.73 -11.03 6.07
C ALA A 382 -15.28 -12.49 6.26
N ASP A 383 -16.09 -13.32 6.90
CA ASP A 383 -15.74 -14.72 7.12
C ASP A 383 -15.58 -15.50 5.80
N ARG A 384 -16.48 -15.30 4.82
CA ARG A 384 -16.31 -15.87 3.47
C ARG A 384 -15.01 -15.41 2.83
N ARG A 385 -14.68 -14.12 2.92
CA ARG A 385 -13.43 -13.57 2.38
C ARG A 385 -12.21 -14.17 3.07
N TYR A 386 -12.21 -14.26 4.38
CA TYR A 386 -11.15 -14.85 5.19
C TYR A 386 -10.88 -16.31 4.78
N ARG A 387 -11.93 -17.14 4.69
CA ARG A 387 -11.81 -18.54 4.26
C ARG A 387 -11.28 -18.68 2.82
N ALA A 388 -11.67 -17.75 1.95
CA ALA A 388 -11.21 -17.73 0.57
C ALA A 388 -9.71 -17.40 0.45
N LEU A 389 -9.21 -16.47 1.27
CA LEU A 389 -7.84 -15.94 1.22
C LEU A 389 -6.80 -16.79 1.96
N TYR A 390 -7.18 -17.43 3.06
CA TYR A 390 -6.22 -18.06 3.98
C TYR A 390 -6.44 -19.57 4.09
N ARG A 391 -6.26 -20.24 2.95
CA ARG A 391 -6.45 -21.68 2.80
C ARG A 391 -5.31 -22.49 3.44
N PRO A 392 -5.55 -23.79 3.67
CA PRO A 392 -4.48 -24.71 4.02
C PRO A 392 -3.39 -24.68 2.95
N ARG A 393 -2.15 -24.80 3.42
CA ARG A 393 -0.96 -24.86 2.58
C ARG A 393 -1.08 -25.98 1.52
N PRO A 394 -0.70 -25.74 0.24
CA PRO A 394 -0.68 -26.77 -0.78
C PRO A 394 0.28 -27.92 -0.40
N PRO A 395 0.00 -29.16 -0.84
CA PRO A 395 0.88 -30.29 -0.58
C PRO A 395 2.25 -30.09 -1.24
N VAL A 396 3.30 -30.57 -0.59
CA VAL A 396 4.67 -30.52 -1.12
C VAL A 396 4.75 -31.38 -2.38
N ALA A 397 5.31 -30.82 -3.46
CA ALA A 397 5.48 -31.52 -4.73
C ALA A 397 6.93 -32.02 -4.89
N SER A 398 7.13 -33.07 -5.70
CA SER A 398 8.47 -33.47 -6.13
C SER A 398 8.97 -32.56 -7.25
N PRO A 399 10.21 -32.03 -7.20
CA PRO A 399 10.77 -31.22 -8.28
C PRO A 399 11.20 -32.06 -9.51
N VAL A 400 11.34 -33.38 -9.36
CA VAL A 400 11.90 -34.27 -10.41
C VAL A 400 11.16 -34.16 -11.76
N PRO A 401 9.81 -34.22 -11.83
CA PRO A 401 9.11 -34.11 -13.11
C PRO A 401 9.34 -32.77 -13.82
N TYR A 402 9.48 -31.69 -13.05
CA TYR A 402 9.70 -30.34 -13.57
C TYR A 402 11.12 -30.17 -14.11
N VAL A 403 12.11 -30.70 -13.42
CA VAL A 403 13.51 -30.71 -13.88
C VAL A 403 13.64 -31.53 -15.16
N LEU A 404 13.02 -32.72 -15.22
CA LEU A 404 13.02 -33.53 -16.43
C LEU A 404 12.34 -32.82 -17.61
N LEU A 405 11.24 -32.12 -17.37
CA LEU A 405 10.56 -31.32 -18.39
C LEU A 405 11.46 -30.17 -18.90
N ALA A 406 12.11 -29.44 -17.98
CA ALA A 406 13.02 -28.35 -18.33
C ALA A 406 14.23 -28.85 -19.13
N LEU A 407 14.84 -29.97 -18.71
CA LEU A 407 15.93 -30.61 -19.44
C LEU A 407 15.48 -31.07 -20.83
N SER A 408 14.30 -31.68 -20.94
CA SER A 408 13.73 -32.10 -22.21
C SER A 408 13.49 -30.91 -23.15
N ALA A 409 12.93 -29.81 -22.63
CA ALA A 409 12.74 -28.58 -23.39
C ALA A 409 14.07 -27.96 -23.84
N ALA A 410 15.10 -27.96 -22.97
CA ALA A 410 16.44 -27.49 -23.31
C ALA A 410 17.09 -28.35 -24.40
N VAL A 411 16.93 -29.68 -24.34
CA VAL A 411 17.40 -30.60 -25.39
C VAL A 411 16.67 -30.33 -26.71
N VAL A 412 15.35 -30.14 -26.71
CA VAL A 412 14.59 -29.79 -27.92
C VAL A 412 15.02 -28.43 -28.48
N ALA A 413 15.24 -27.43 -27.63
CA ALA A 413 15.70 -26.12 -28.05
C ALA A 413 17.11 -26.19 -28.66
N ALA A 414 18.04 -26.89 -28.01
CA ALA A 414 19.38 -27.13 -28.51
C ALA A 414 19.35 -27.88 -29.85
N PHE A 415 18.52 -28.92 -29.96
CA PHE A 415 18.33 -29.66 -31.20
C PHE A 415 17.76 -28.80 -32.33
N ARG A 416 16.77 -27.94 -32.04
CA ARG A 416 16.25 -26.98 -33.03
C ARG A 416 17.30 -25.94 -33.43
N LEU A 417 18.11 -25.45 -32.49
CA LEU A 417 19.21 -24.53 -32.76
C LEU A 417 20.28 -25.18 -33.64
N LEU A 418 20.64 -26.43 -33.36
CA LEU A 418 21.62 -27.22 -34.13
C LEU A 418 21.08 -27.65 -35.51
N ARG A 419 19.76 -27.85 -35.66
CA ARG A 419 19.09 -28.19 -36.92
C ARG A 419 18.68 -27.00 -37.77
N ARG A 420 18.79 -25.76 -37.26
CA ARG A 420 18.62 -24.58 -38.12
C ARG A 420 19.69 -24.67 -39.21
N PRO A 421 19.33 -24.54 -40.50
CA PRO A 421 20.32 -24.60 -41.57
C PRO A 421 21.42 -23.62 -41.23
N ALA A 422 22.68 -24.09 -41.21
CA ALA A 422 23.82 -23.22 -41.02
C ALA A 422 23.67 -22.07 -42.03
N PRO A 423 23.64 -20.79 -41.61
CA PRO A 423 23.49 -19.70 -42.54
C PRO A 423 24.57 -19.86 -43.61
N SER A 424 24.15 -19.98 -44.86
CA SER A 424 25.07 -20.13 -45.99
C SER A 424 25.97 -18.89 -46.00
N LEU A 425 27.26 -19.10 -45.74
CA LEU A 425 28.29 -18.13 -45.31
C LEU A 425 28.22 -17.79 -43.82
N SER A 426 29.33 -18.01 -43.09
CA SER A 426 29.42 -17.69 -41.66
C SER A 426 28.94 -16.25 -41.43
N PHE A 427 28.05 -16.05 -40.47
CA PHE A 427 27.47 -14.74 -40.12
C PHE A 427 28.54 -13.63 -40.00
N THR A 428 29.74 -14.00 -39.56
CA THR A 428 30.95 -13.16 -39.48
C THR A 428 31.53 -12.72 -40.82
N LYS A 429 31.40 -13.52 -41.89
CA LYS A 429 31.79 -13.14 -43.27
C LYS A 429 30.73 -12.28 -43.95
N ARG A 430 29.45 -12.44 -43.59
CA ARG A 430 28.33 -11.68 -44.15
C ARG A 430 28.17 -10.28 -43.51
N TYR A 431 28.56 -10.15 -42.24
CA TYR A 431 28.51 -8.90 -41.48
C TYR A 431 29.82 -8.69 -40.68
N PRO A 432 30.91 -8.23 -41.31
CA PRO A 432 32.21 -8.07 -40.65
C PRO A 432 32.17 -7.13 -39.44
N ASP A 433 31.26 -6.15 -39.44
CA ASP A 433 31.08 -5.21 -38.32
C ASP A 433 30.13 -5.71 -37.21
N ALA A 434 29.55 -6.91 -37.34
CA ALA A 434 28.63 -7.45 -36.33
C ALA A 434 29.28 -7.52 -34.93
N ARG A 435 30.58 -7.83 -34.87
CA ARG A 435 31.33 -7.82 -33.60
C ARG A 435 31.32 -6.44 -32.94
N ARG A 436 31.50 -5.36 -33.72
CA ARG A 436 31.46 -3.98 -33.22
C ARG A 436 30.04 -3.60 -32.80
N ALA A 437 29.03 -3.97 -33.58
CA ALA A 437 27.63 -3.77 -33.25
C ALA A 437 27.25 -4.43 -31.91
N PHE A 438 27.68 -5.68 -31.68
CA PHE A 438 27.47 -6.34 -30.39
C PHE A 438 28.16 -5.63 -29.23
N TRP A 439 29.36 -5.08 -29.42
CA TRP A 439 30.03 -4.28 -28.39
C TRP A 439 29.27 -2.99 -28.05
N TYR A 440 28.67 -2.32 -29.05
CA TYR A 440 27.82 -1.15 -28.79
C TYR A 440 26.49 -1.52 -28.10
N LEU A 441 25.94 -2.69 -28.41
CA LEU A 441 24.73 -3.21 -27.77
C LEU A 441 24.98 -3.81 -26.37
N ALA A 442 26.22 -4.22 -26.07
CA ALA A 442 26.53 -4.98 -24.87
C ALA A 442 26.15 -4.27 -23.56
N PRO A 443 26.38 -2.95 -23.36
CA PRO A 443 25.96 -2.28 -22.14
C PRO A 443 24.44 -2.27 -21.96
N ALA A 444 23.69 -1.97 -23.03
CA ALA A 444 22.22 -1.97 -23.01
C ALA A 444 21.65 -3.38 -22.79
N ALA A 445 22.20 -4.39 -23.47
CA ALA A 445 21.81 -5.79 -23.30
C ALA A 445 22.14 -6.30 -21.89
N THR A 446 23.28 -5.91 -21.33
CA THR A 446 23.66 -6.27 -19.95
C THR A 446 22.69 -5.64 -18.96
N GLY A 447 22.38 -4.35 -19.12
CA GLY A 447 21.37 -3.68 -18.31
C GLY A 447 20.01 -4.38 -18.40
N LEU A 448 19.55 -4.72 -19.60
CA LEU A 448 18.30 -5.45 -19.81
C LEU A 448 18.31 -6.83 -19.14
N ILE A 449 19.38 -7.61 -19.30
CA ILE A 449 19.48 -8.96 -18.71
C ILE A 449 19.49 -8.86 -17.19
N VAL A 450 20.34 -8.02 -16.61
CA VAL A 450 20.54 -7.93 -15.17
C VAL A 450 19.34 -7.30 -14.46
N LEU A 451 18.77 -6.23 -15.03
CA LEU A 451 17.71 -5.47 -14.35
C LEU A 451 16.30 -5.93 -14.70
N VAL A 452 16.09 -6.60 -15.83
CA VAL A 452 14.75 -7.04 -16.28
C VAL A 452 14.66 -8.57 -16.33
N LEU A 453 15.52 -9.23 -17.11
CA LEU A 453 15.37 -10.66 -17.37
C LEU A 453 15.64 -11.52 -16.12
N VAL A 454 16.70 -11.23 -15.37
CA VAL A 454 17.07 -11.99 -14.17
C VAL A 454 15.98 -11.89 -13.08
N PRO A 455 15.51 -10.71 -12.66
CA PRO A 455 14.42 -10.60 -11.70
C PRO A 455 13.13 -11.24 -12.21
N PHE A 456 12.83 -11.14 -13.50
CA PHE A 456 11.67 -11.79 -14.10
C PHE A 456 11.74 -13.31 -14.01
N VAL A 457 12.87 -13.93 -14.38
CA VAL A 457 13.05 -15.38 -14.31
C VAL A 457 13.00 -15.86 -12.86
N PHE A 458 13.62 -15.12 -11.93
CA PHE A 458 13.57 -15.44 -10.51
C PHE A 458 12.14 -15.34 -9.94
N GLY A 459 11.41 -14.28 -10.30
CA GLY A 459 9.99 -14.14 -9.96
C GLY A 459 9.13 -15.28 -10.53
N ALA A 460 9.35 -15.65 -11.79
CA ALA A 460 8.68 -16.80 -12.41
C ALA A 460 9.04 -18.12 -11.71
N ALA A 461 10.28 -18.29 -11.22
CA ALA A 461 10.66 -19.46 -10.44
C ALA A 461 9.94 -19.51 -9.07
N ILE A 462 9.78 -18.37 -8.40
CA ILE A 462 9.03 -18.26 -7.12
C ILE A 462 7.59 -18.75 -7.29
N SER A 463 6.99 -18.65 -8.49
CA SER A 463 5.61 -19.13 -8.73
C SER A 463 5.39 -20.62 -8.44
N PHE A 464 6.46 -21.43 -8.41
CA PHE A 464 6.39 -22.86 -8.09
C PHE A 464 6.55 -23.17 -6.59
N PHE A 465 6.73 -22.15 -5.76
CA PHE A 465 6.92 -22.27 -4.32
C PHE A 465 5.72 -21.70 -3.56
N HIS A 466 5.48 -22.22 -2.37
CA HIS A 466 4.61 -21.62 -1.37
C HIS A 466 5.49 -20.93 -0.35
N HIS A 467 5.18 -19.68 -0.02
CA HIS A 467 5.86 -18.92 1.02
C HIS A 467 5.02 -18.93 2.29
N ASP A 468 5.60 -19.36 3.40
CA ASP A 468 4.98 -19.30 4.73
C ASP A 468 6.04 -19.00 5.79
N SER A 469 5.81 -17.95 6.57
CA SER A 469 6.60 -17.62 7.76
C SER A 469 8.12 -17.57 7.51
N GLY A 470 8.54 -17.04 6.36
CA GLY A 470 9.95 -16.93 5.95
C GLY A 470 10.53 -18.18 5.28
N SER A 471 9.75 -19.26 5.14
CA SER A 471 10.16 -20.50 4.47
C SER A 471 9.54 -20.62 3.07
N TYR A 472 10.32 -21.11 2.12
CA TYR A 472 9.85 -21.46 0.78
C TYR A 472 9.74 -22.97 0.66
N THR A 473 8.64 -23.46 0.11
CA THR A 473 8.48 -24.89 -0.16
C THR A 473 7.96 -25.12 -1.56
N PHE A 474 8.59 -26.05 -2.26
CA PHE A 474 8.21 -26.37 -3.63
C PHE A 474 6.84 -27.06 -3.67
N VAL A 475 5.90 -26.45 -4.40
CA VAL A 475 4.51 -26.92 -4.54
C VAL A 475 4.10 -27.13 -5.99
N GLY A 476 5.07 -27.06 -6.93
CA GLY A 476 4.84 -27.31 -8.35
C GLY A 476 3.83 -26.32 -8.95
N LEU A 477 2.89 -26.84 -9.75
CA LEU A 477 1.85 -26.02 -10.40
C LEU A 477 0.62 -25.71 -9.52
N SER A 478 0.64 -26.05 -8.23
CA SER A 478 -0.53 -25.86 -7.35
C SER A 478 -1.03 -24.42 -7.33
N ASN A 479 -0.15 -23.42 -7.24
CA ASN A 479 -0.53 -22.01 -7.29
C ASN A 479 -1.30 -21.68 -8.58
N PHE A 480 -0.85 -22.17 -9.74
CA PHE A 480 -1.53 -21.97 -11.02
C PHE A 480 -2.89 -22.69 -11.06
N VAL A 481 -2.95 -23.93 -10.56
CA VAL A 481 -4.21 -24.68 -10.48
C VAL A 481 -5.21 -23.99 -9.57
N ASP A 482 -4.77 -23.45 -8.43
CA ASP A 482 -5.65 -22.78 -7.48
C ASP A 482 -6.25 -21.49 -8.07
N ILE A 483 -5.44 -20.74 -8.85
CA ILE A 483 -5.89 -19.56 -9.59
C ILE A 483 -6.87 -19.94 -10.72
N LEU A 484 -6.46 -20.86 -11.60
CA LEU A 484 -7.21 -21.20 -12.81
C LEU A 484 -8.46 -22.04 -12.53
N ALA A 485 -8.43 -22.91 -11.52
CA ALA A 485 -9.63 -23.67 -11.13
C ALA A 485 -10.60 -22.83 -10.28
N SER A 486 -10.28 -21.56 -10.00
CA SER A 486 -11.05 -20.70 -9.07
C SER A 486 -11.44 -21.45 -7.81
N ARG A 487 -10.50 -22.19 -7.21
CA ARG A 487 -10.82 -22.94 -5.98
C ARG A 487 -11.32 -21.95 -4.93
N GLY A 488 -12.27 -22.34 -4.09
CA GLY A 488 -12.72 -21.56 -2.92
C GLY A 488 -13.47 -20.25 -3.17
N TYR A 489 -13.80 -19.91 -4.42
CA TYR A 489 -14.71 -18.80 -4.76
C TYR A 489 -15.39 -19.08 -6.10
N ARG A 490 -16.52 -18.43 -6.37
CA ARG A 490 -17.20 -18.58 -7.67
C ARG A 490 -16.43 -17.81 -8.74
N VAL A 491 -16.51 -18.29 -9.99
CA VAL A 491 -15.93 -17.62 -11.17
C VAL A 491 -16.45 -16.18 -11.35
N THR A 492 -17.63 -15.89 -10.82
CA THR A 492 -18.29 -14.58 -10.88
C THR A 492 -17.93 -13.65 -9.71
N GLU A 493 -17.14 -14.10 -8.74
CA GLU A 493 -16.76 -13.27 -7.59
C GLU A 493 -15.50 -12.45 -7.88
N PRO A 494 -15.34 -11.27 -7.26
CA PRO A 494 -14.18 -10.40 -7.46
C PRO A 494 -12.78 -11.02 -7.21
N LEU A 495 -12.68 -12.09 -6.40
CA LEU A 495 -11.41 -12.79 -6.21
C LEU A 495 -11.03 -13.72 -7.38
N SER A 496 -11.99 -14.06 -8.24
CA SER A 496 -11.73 -14.99 -9.34
C SER A 496 -10.86 -14.34 -10.39
N PHE A 497 -9.80 -15.05 -10.77
CA PHE A 497 -8.93 -14.66 -11.89
C PHE A 497 -9.73 -14.32 -13.15
N TYR A 498 -10.79 -15.06 -13.47
CA TYR A 498 -11.59 -14.82 -14.67
C TYR A 498 -12.45 -13.56 -14.56
N PHE A 499 -13.02 -13.29 -13.38
CA PHE A 499 -13.74 -12.04 -13.14
C PHE A 499 -12.77 -10.86 -13.26
N THR A 500 -11.63 -10.90 -12.56
CA THR A 500 -10.62 -9.83 -12.61
C THR A 500 -10.05 -9.67 -14.03
N LEU A 501 -9.83 -10.76 -14.77
CA LEU A 501 -9.41 -10.73 -16.17
C LEU A 501 -10.48 -10.05 -17.05
N ALA A 502 -11.75 -10.39 -16.88
CA ALA A 502 -12.84 -9.77 -17.62
C ALA A 502 -12.95 -8.26 -17.33
N VAL A 503 -12.83 -7.87 -16.05
CA VAL A 503 -12.76 -6.46 -15.64
C VAL A 503 -11.53 -5.77 -16.23
N THR A 504 -10.36 -6.41 -16.24
CA THR A 504 -9.11 -5.85 -16.80
C THR A 504 -9.21 -5.66 -18.32
N VAL A 505 -9.82 -6.61 -19.03
CA VAL A 505 -10.07 -6.51 -20.47
C VAL A 505 -11.09 -5.42 -20.77
N LEU A 506 -12.21 -5.37 -20.03
CA LEU A 506 -13.22 -4.32 -20.17
C LEU A 506 -12.63 -2.93 -19.87
N TRP A 507 -11.89 -2.81 -18.77
CA TRP A 507 -11.13 -1.63 -18.36
C TRP A 507 -10.23 -1.13 -19.49
N THR A 508 -9.42 -2.03 -20.04
CA THR A 508 -8.44 -1.70 -21.07
C THR A 508 -9.13 -1.31 -22.38
N ALA A 509 -10.12 -2.08 -22.83
CA ALA A 509 -10.85 -1.81 -24.05
C ALA A 509 -11.59 -0.47 -24.00
N VAL A 510 -12.29 -0.18 -22.88
CA VAL A 510 -13.02 1.08 -22.71
C VAL A 510 -12.06 2.26 -22.68
N ASN A 511 -11.00 2.20 -21.86
CA ASN A 511 -10.04 3.30 -21.75
C ASN A 511 -9.29 3.55 -23.06
N VAL A 512 -8.75 2.51 -23.70
CA VAL A 512 -8.02 2.67 -24.96
C VAL A 512 -8.95 3.20 -26.06
N GLY A 513 -10.20 2.70 -26.12
CA GLY A 513 -11.21 3.23 -27.03
C GLY A 513 -11.48 4.72 -26.81
N LEU A 514 -11.62 5.15 -25.55
CA LEU A 514 -11.80 6.56 -25.19
C LEU A 514 -10.55 7.40 -25.50
N HIS A 515 -9.35 6.92 -25.16
CA HIS A 515 -8.09 7.62 -25.42
C HIS A 515 -7.91 7.88 -26.91
N VAL A 516 -8.11 6.87 -27.76
CA VAL A 516 -7.98 6.99 -29.22
C VAL A 516 -9.04 7.91 -29.77
N THR A 517 -10.30 7.74 -29.36
CA THR A 517 -11.42 8.52 -29.90
C THR A 517 -11.27 10.00 -29.54
N ILE A 518 -11.04 10.31 -28.26
CA ILE A 518 -10.86 11.68 -27.77
C ILE A 518 -9.57 12.28 -28.35
N GLY A 519 -8.47 11.51 -28.32
CA GLY A 519 -7.19 11.97 -28.84
C GLY A 519 -7.24 12.30 -30.33
N LEU A 520 -7.84 11.45 -31.14
CA LEU A 520 -8.02 11.68 -32.58
C LEU A 520 -8.96 12.86 -32.85
N ALA A 521 -10.07 12.97 -32.14
CA ALA A 521 -11.00 14.09 -32.28
C ALA A 521 -10.30 15.43 -31.99
N LEU A 522 -9.55 15.51 -30.88
CA LEU A 522 -8.78 16.70 -30.53
C LEU A 522 -7.64 16.97 -31.53
N ALA A 523 -6.98 15.95 -32.04
CA ALA A 523 -5.94 16.10 -33.05
C ALA A 523 -6.49 16.68 -34.37
N LEU A 524 -7.68 16.24 -34.80
CA LEU A 524 -8.37 16.80 -35.96
C LEU A 524 -8.77 18.26 -35.74
N LEU A 525 -9.29 18.61 -34.55
CA LEU A 525 -9.60 20.00 -34.20
C LEU A 525 -8.35 20.89 -34.18
N LEU A 526 -7.23 20.40 -33.64
CA LEU A 526 -5.98 21.15 -33.60
C LEU A 526 -5.31 21.27 -34.99
N LYS A 527 -5.63 20.38 -35.92
CA LYS A 527 -5.18 20.49 -37.31
C LYS A 527 -5.86 21.65 -38.04
N ASP A 528 -7.16 21.88 -37.79
CA ASP A 528 -8.01 22.83 -38.51
C ASP A 528 -7.38 24.23 -38.65
N PRO A 529 -7.08 24.74 -39.87
CA PRO A 529 -6.46 26.05 -40.09
C PRO A 529 -7.21 27.23 -39.46
N LEU A 530 -8.53 27.11 -39.24
CA LEU A 530 -9.36 28.19 -38.68
C LEU A 530 -9.17 28.38 -37.18
N LEU A 531 -8.66 27.38 -36.46
CA LEU A 531 -8.46 27.45 -35.02
C LEU A 531 -7.28 28.38 -34.68
N ARG A 532 -7.57 29.49 -33.98
CA ARG A 532 -6.53 30.39 -33.44
C ARG A 532 -5.94 29.82 -32.15
N LEU A 533 -4.73 30.25 -31.75
CA LEU A 533 -4.06 29.86 -30.49
C LEU A 533 -3.81 28.34 -30.32
N LYS A 534 -3.66 27.59 -31.41
CA LYS A 534 -3.42 26.13 -31.39
C LYS A 534 -2.28 25.70 -30.47
N GLY A 535 -1.22 26.50 -30.38
CA GLY A 535 -0.09 26.24 -29.47
C GLY A 535 -0.50 26.22 -28.01
N VAL A 536 -1.35 27.16 -27.58
CA VAL A 536 -1.87 27.24 -26.21
C VAL A 536 -2.75 26.03 -25.90
N TYR A 537 -3.70 25.71 -26.80
CA TYR A 537 -4.55 24.53 -26.62
C TYR A 537 -3.73 23.23 -26.56
N ARG A 538 -2.72 23.08 -27.41
CA ARG A 538 -1.83 21.91 -27.39
C ARG A 538 -1.12 21.78 -26.05
N VAL A 539 -0.58 22.87 -25.50
CA VAL A 539 0.09 22.85 -24.19
C VAL A 539 -0.89 22.45 -23.10
N LEU A 540 -2.06 23.10 -23.02
CA LEU A 540 -3.07 22.83 -21.99
C LEU A 540 -3.58 21.38 -22.04
N LEU A 541 -3.80 20.83 -23.23
CA LEU A 541 -4.29 19.46 -23.42
C LEU A 541 -3.22 18.38 -23.16
N ILE A 542 -1.92 18.75 -23.13
CA ILE A 542 -0.82 17.83 -22.77
C ILE A 542 -0.60 17.78 -21.26
N VAL A 543 -0.98 18.83 -20.51
CA VAL A 543 -0.80 18.91 -19.04
C VAL A 543 -1.23 17.65 -18.31
N PRO A 544 -2.38 17.00 -18.59
CA PRO A 544 -2.79 15.81 -17.87
C PRO A 544 -1.73 14.69 -17.87
N TRP A 545 -1.04 14.49 -18.99
CA TRP A 545 0.00 13.47 -19.13
C TRP A 545 1.32 13.87 -18.46
N ALA A 546 1.57 15.17 -18.27
CA ALA A 546 2.76 15.67 -17.59
C ALA A 546 2.67 15.57 -16.05
N VAL A 547 1.45 15.50 -15.49
CA VAL A 547 1.25 15.39 -14.04
C VAL A 547 1.51 13.95 -13.57
N PRO A 548 2.27 13.75 -12.47
CA PRO A 548 2.46 12.41 -11.89
C PRO A 548 1.13 11.71 -11.60
N ASN A 549 0.98 10.49 -12.11
CA ASN A 549 -0.25 9.71 -12.02
C ASN A 549 -0.78 9.55 -10.58
N TYR A 550 0.13 9.40 -9.60
CA TYR A 550 -0.20 9.32 -8.18
C TYR A 550 -0.98 10.55 -7.67
N ILE A 551 -0.51 11.75 -8.01
CA ILE A 551 -1.14 13.02 -7.57
C ILE A 551 -2.51 13.16 -8.20
N THR A 552 -2.60 12.88 -9.50
CA THR A 552 -3.87 12.87 -10.23
C THR A 552 -4.89 11.94 -9.60
N ALA A 553 -4.49 10.71 -9.28
CA ALA A 553 -5.38 9.71 -8.68
C ALA A 553 -5.97 10.19 -7.34
N LEU A 554 -5.14 10.78 -6.47
CA LEU A 554 -5.62 11.30 -5.19
C LEU A 554 -6.56 12.51 -5.33
N ILE A 555 -6.29 13.41 -6.28
CA ILE A 555 -7.18 14.54 -6.58
C ILE A 555 -8.53 14.03 -7.06
N TRP A 556 -8.55 13.11 -8.03
CA TRP A 556 -9.79 12.53 -8.55
C TRP A 556 -10.56 11.77 -7.48
N LYS A 557 -9.88 11.00 -6.62
CA LYS A 557 -10.51 10.35 -5.45
C LYS A 557 -11.27 11.37 -4.60
N GLY A 558 -10.64 12.50 -4.29
CA GLY A 558 -11.27 13.59 -3.55
C GLY A 558 -12.46 14.21 -4.30
N MET A 559 -12.33 14.40 -5.62
CA MET A 559 -13.41 14.92 -6.46
C MET A 559 -14.64 14.00 -6.51
N PHE A 560 -14.44 12.69 -6.37
CA PHE A 560 -15.49 11.67 -6.28
C PHE A 560 -16.02 11.43 -4.86
N HIS A 561 -15.56 12.18 -3.86
CA HIS A 561 -16.09 12.06 -2.50
C HIS A 561 -17.59 12.35 -2.48
N ARG A 562 -18.38 11.51 -1.79
CA ARG A 562 -19.85 11.65 -1.81
C ARG A 562 -20.35 13.01 -1.32
N GLN A 563 -19.87 13.44 -0.15
CA GLN A 563 -20.32 14.68 0.51
C GLN A 563 -19.57 15.94 0.06
N PHE A 564 -18.24 15.88 -0.10
CA PHE A 564 -17.38 17.05 -0.35
C PHE A 564 -16.77 17.10 -1.75
N GLY A 565 -17.09 16.14 -2.62
CA GLY A 565 -16.46 16.02 -3.93
C GLY A 565 -17.01 17.01 -4.96
N ALA A 566 -16.10 17.60 -5.74
CA ALA A 566 -16.45 18.56 -6.79
C ALA A 566 -17.43 17.97 -7.83
N VAL A 567 -17.31 16.67 -8.16
CA VAL A 567 -18.21 16.03 -9.14
C VAL A 567 -19.64 16.02 -8.63
N ASN A 568 -19.85 15.63 -7.37
CA ASN A 568 -21.18 15.68 -6.76
C ASN A 568 -21.66 17.12 -6.52
N GLY A 569 -20.75 18.08 -6.32
CA GLY A 569 -21.09 19.50 -6.30
C GLY A 569 -21.68 19.98 -7.62
N ILE A 570 -21.10 19.58 -8.76
CA ILE A 570 -21.63 19.88 -10.10
C ILE A 570 -22.99 19.19 -10.30
N LEU A 571 -23.14 17.91 -9.92
CA LEU A 571 -24.43 17.21 -10.02
C LEU A 571 -25.52 17.94 -9.22
N GLN A 572 -25.23 18.36 -8.00
CA GLN A 572 -26.16 19.10 -7.16
C GLN A 572 -26.50 20.48 -7.74
N ALA A 573 -25.53 21.19 -8.32
CA ALA A 573 -25.79 22.46 -9.03
C ALA A 573 -26.73 22.28 -10.23
N LEU A 574 -26.75 21.09 -10.82
CA LEU A 574 -27.69 20.67 -11.87
C LEU A 574 -28.98 20.03 -11.32
N HIS A 575 -29.23 20.13 -10.01
CA HIS A 575 -30.37 19.53 -9.30
C HIS A 575 -30.44 17.99 -9.35
N LEU A 576 -29.30 17.31 -9.53
CA LEU A 576 -29.18 15.86 -9.50
C LEU A 576 -28.77 15.37 -8.10
N GLN A 577 -29.17 14.13 -7.77
CA GLN A 577 -28.83 13.52 -6.48
C GLN A 577 -27.34 13.17 -6.39
N PRO A 578 -26.70 13.34 -5.22
CA PRO A 578 -25.31 12.92 -5.02
C PRO A 578 -25.13 11.43 -5.24
N VAL A 579 -24.06 11.06 -5.95
CA VAL A 579 -23.70 9.68 -6.26
C VAL A 579 -22.66 9.19 -5.26
N GLY A 580 -22.90 8.02 -4.66
CA GLY A 580 -21.88 7.27 -3.94
C GLY A 580 -21.00 6.53 -4.93
N TRP A 581 -19.93 7.18 -5.41
CA TRP A 581 -19.10 6.69 -6.50
C TRP A 581 -18.52 5.30 -6.23
N PHE A 582 -18.15 5.01 -4.98
CA PHE A 582 -17.53 3.74 -4.59
C PHE A 582 -18.50 2.72 -3.97
N THR A 583 -19.81 2.86 -4.24
CA THR A 583 -20.85 1.97 -3.68
C THR A 583 -21.24 0.82 -4.61
N ARG A 584 -21.12 1.01 -5.93
CA ARG A 584 -21.50 0.05 -6.97
C ARG A 584 -20.37 -0.11 -7.98
N PHE A 585 -20.25 -1.30 -8.58
CA PHE A 585 -19.27 -1.57 -9.63
C PHE A 585 -19.32 -0.53 -10.75
N SER A 586 -20.51 -0.22 -11.27
CA SER A 586 -20.66 0.69 -12.42
C SER A 586 -20.15 2.10 -12.13
N THR A 587 -20.42 2.65 -10.95
CA THR A 587 -20.01 4.00 -10.58
C THR A 587 -18.53 4.05 -10.23
N ALA A 588 -17.99 3.02 -9.57
CA ALA A 588 -16.58 2.95 -9.22
C ALA A 588 -15.71 2.73 -10.47
N PHE A 589 -16.13 1.83 -11.36
CA PHE A 589 -15.51 1.60 -12.65
C PHE A 589 -15.56 2.87 -13.52
N ALA A 590 -16.67 3.59 -13.54
CA ALA A 590 -16.77 4.87 -14.26
C ALA A 590 -15.83 5.93 -13.68
N ALA A 591 -15.72 6.04 -12.35
CA ALA A 591 -14.78 6.94 -11.71
C ALA A 591 -13.34 6.66 -12.14
N ASP A 592 -12.92 5.39 -12.09
CA ASP A 592 -11.60 4.97 -12.54
C ASP A 592 -11.39 5.27 -14.04
N VAL A 593 -12.38 4.96 -14.89
CA VAL A 593 -12.29 5.17 -16.35
C VAL A 593 -12.16 6.65 -16.68
N VAL A 594 -12.93 7.52 -16.03
CA VAL A 594 -12.85 8.97 -16.25
C VAL A 594 -11.46 9.49 -15.86
N THR A 595 -10.94 9.07 -14.72
CA THR A 595 -9.61 9.48 -14.26
C THR A 595 -8.51 9.02 -15.23
N ASN A 596 -8.53 7.75 -15.65
CA ASN A 596 -7.52 7.24 -16.56
C ASN A 596 -7.70 7.79 -17.99
N THR A 597 -8.92 8.10 -18.41
CA THR A 597 -9.19 8.78 -19.69
C THR A 597 -8.53 10.15 -19.73
N TRP A 598 -8.68 10.95 -18.66
CA TRP A 598 -8.05 12.26 -18.52
C TRP A 598 -6.52 12.19 -18.67
N LEU A 599 -5.89 11.16 -18.11
CA LEU A 599 -4.44 10.95 -18.21
C LEU A 599 -3.96 10.45 -19.58
N GLY A 600 -4.75 9.60 -20.25
CA GLY A 600 -4.28 8.83 -21.40
C GLY A 600 -4.60 9.42 -22.77
N PHE A 601 -5.67 10.22 -22.91
CA PHE A 601 -5.99 10.83 -24.21
C PHE A 601 -4.87 11.73 -24.80
N PRO A 602 -4.06 12.47 -24.02
CA PRO A 602 -3.06 13.37 -24.59
C PRO A 602 -2.00 12.65 -25.41
N PHE A 603 -1.60 11.44 -24.98
CA PHE A 603 -0.65 10.61 -25.73
C PHE A 603 -1.19 10.27 -27.13
N MET A 604 -2.44 9.78 -27.20
CA MET A 604 -3.08 9.47 -28.48
C MET A 604 -3.29 10.71 -29.35
N MET A 605 -3.61 11.85 -28.74
CA MET A 605 -3.71 13.13 -29.44
C MET A 605 -2.39 13.54 -30.09
N VAL A 606 -1.28 13.46 -29.37
CA VAL A 606 0.05 13.85 -29.89
C VAL A 606 0.49 12.92 -31.03
N VAL A 607 0.29 11.61 -30.87
CA VAL A 607 0.60 10.64 -31.93
C VAL A 607 -0.26 10.90 -33.17
N ALA A 608 -1.58 11.04 -33.00
CA ALA A 608 -2.49 11.33 -34.10
C ALA A 608 -2.14 12.65 -34.79
N LEU A 609 -1.82 13.70 -34.04
CA LEU A 609 -1.47 15.01 -34.58
C LEU A 609 -0.16 14.97 -35.39
N GLY A 610 0.86 14.27 -34.91
CA GLY A 610 2.11 14.07 -35.64
C GLY A 610 1.91 13.29 -36.94
N ALA A 611 1.14 12.21 -36.90
CA ALA A 611 0.82 11.42 -38.09
C ALA A 611 -0.09 12.17 -39.08
N LEU A 612 -0.99 13.02 -38.58
CA LEU A 612 -1.84 13.87 -39.43
C LEU A 612 -1.05 14.90 -40.24
N GLN A 613 0.16 15.27 -39.79
CA GLN A 613 1.06 16.21 -40.47
C GLN A 613 1.83 15.56 -41.63
N SER A 614 1.99 14.23 -41.63
CA SER A 614 2.67 13.52 -42.71
C SER A 614 1.75 13.14 -43.89
N ILE A 615 0.44 13.40 -43.77
CA ILE A 615 -0.51 13.10 -44.86
C ILE A 615 -0.42 14.22 -45.91
N PRO A 616 -0.07 13.91 -47.18
CA PRO A 616 0.02 14.89 -48.25
C PRO A 616 -1.30 15.66 -48.47
N PRO A 617 -1.30 17.00 -48.55
CA PRO A 617 -2.50 17.80 -48.77
C PRO A 617 -3.24 17.47 -50.09
N GLU A 618 -2.50 17.06 -51.11
CA GLU A 618 -2.99 16.82 -52.47
C GLU A 618 -4.05 15.70 -52.52
N LEU A 619 -3.96 14.74 -51.58
CA LEU A 619 -4.98 13.68 -51.43
C LEU A 619 -6.34 14.25 -51.02
N TYR A 620 -6.36 15.30 -50.20
CA TYR A 620 -7.60 15.96 -49.78
C TYR A 620 -8.16 16.83 -50.90
N GLU A 621 -7.30 17.54 -51.64
CA GLU A 621 -7.69 18.37 -52.79
C GLU A 621 -8.30 17.52 -53.91
N ALA A 622 -7.65 16.40 -54.26
CA ALA A 622 -8.19 15.45 -55.24
C ALA A 622 -9.57 14.94 -54.84
N ALA A 623 -9.75 14.59 -53.57
CA ALA A 623 -11.05 14.13 -53.05
C ALA A 623 -12.11 15.24 -53.05
N GLU A 624 -11.74 16.50 -52.86
CA GLU A 624 -12.66 17.64 -52.95
C GLU A 624 -13.13 17.88 -54.39
N VAL A 625 -12.24 17.72 -55.37
CA VAL A 625 -12.59 17.77 -56.80
C VAL A 625 -13.58 16.65 -57.15
N ASP A 626 -13.40 15.45 -56.59
CA ASP A 626 -14.32 14.31 -56.74
C ASP A 626 -15.64 14.46 -55.94
N GLY A 627 -15.86 15.58 -55.25
CA GLY A 627 -17.07 15.84 -54.47
C GLY A 627 -17.18 15.01 -53.18
N ALA A 628 -16.07 14.47 -52.66
CA ALA A 628 -16.08 13.67 -51.45
C ALA A 628 -16.40 14.51 -50.20
N SER A 629 -17.42 14.08 -49.45
CA SER A 629 -17.78 14.65 -48.15
C SER A 629 -16.67 14.48 -47.11
N SER A 630 -16.68 15.30 -46.05
CA SER A 630 -15.70 15.22 -44.95
C SER A 630 -15.66 13.84 -44.29
N TRP A 631 -16.80 13.15 -44.17
CA TRP A 631 -16.85 11.78 -43.65
C TRP A 631 -16.19 10.77 -44.58
N GLN A 632 -16.36 10.92 -45.91
CA GLN A 632 -15.67 10.09 -46.89
C GLN A 632 -14.16 10.34 -46.86
N LYS A 633 -13.71 11.60 -46.81
CA LYS A 633 -12.29 11.95 -46.66
C LYS A 633 -11.70 11.35 -45.38
N PHE A 634 -12.40 11.48 -44.25
CA PHE A 634 -11.95 10.88 -42.99
C PHE A 634 -11.83 9.34 -43.08
N ARG A 635 -12.88 8.65 -43.53
CA ARG A 635 -12.93 7.18 -43.53
C ARG A 635 -12.02 6.55 -44.59
N ARG A 636 -11.84 7.19 -45.74
CA ARG A 636 -11.11 6.63 -46.90
C ARG A 636 -9.67 7.13 -47.03
N ILE A 637 -9.33 8.30 -46.49
CA ILE A 637 -7.99 8.88 -46.60
C ILE A 637 -7.36 8.98 -45.22
N THR A 638 -7.96 9.76 -44.31
CA THR A 638 -7.34 10.07 -43.02
C THR A 638 -7.15 8.85 -42.14
N LEU A 639 -8.21 8.11 -41.84
CA LEU A 639 -8.16 6.98 -40.91
C LEU A 639 -7.23 5.86 -41.42
N PRO A 640 -7.26 5.44 -42.69
CA PRO A 640 -6.32 4.45 -43.22
C PRO A 640 -4.86 4.89 -43.10
N LEU A 641 -4.55 6.14 -43.47
CA LEU A 641 -3.17 6.66 -43.41
C LEU A 641 -2.68 6.92 -41.98
N LEU A 642 -3.58 7.04 -41.00
CA LEU A 642 -3.23 7.11 -39.59
C LEU A 642 -2.97 5.73 -38.96
N ARG A 643 -3.49 4.64 -39.51
CA ARG A 643 -3.37 3.29 -38.91
C ARG A 643 -1.91 2.88 -38.64
N PRO A 644 -0.93 3.07 -39.54
CA PRO A 644 0.45 2.66 -39.29
C PRO A 644 1.08 3.37 -38.08
N ALA A 645 0.67 4.60 -37.77
CA ALA A 645 1.13 5.33 -36.60
C ALA A 645 0.28 5.03 -35.35
N LEU A 646 -1.03 4.90 -35.49
CA LEU A 646 -1.95 4.67 -34.38
C LEU A 646 -1.90 3.23 -33.84
N LEU A 647 -1.72 2.21 -34.69
CA LEU A 647 -1.73 0.81 -34.25
C LEU A 647 -0.63 0.50 -33.23
N PRO A 648 0.65 0.86 -33.47
CA PRO A 648 1.70 0.70 -32.45
C PRO A 648 1.38 1.46 -31.16
N ALA A 649 0.84 2.69 -31.27
CA ALA A 649 0.45 3.49 -30.12
C ALA A 649 -0.70 2.86 -29.32
N VAL A 650 -1.68 2.25 -30.00
CA VAL A 650 -2.78 1.50 -29.39
C VAL A 650 -2.27 0.26 -28.67
N ILE A 651 -1.33 -0.48 -29.26
CA ILE A 651 -0.72 -1.65 -28.61
C ILE A 651 0.00 -1.22 -27.33
N LEU A 652 0.85 -0.18 -27.42
CA LEU A 652 1.57 0.35 -26.26
C LEU A 652 0.62 0.89 -25.18
N GLY A 653 -0.38 1.67 -25.58
CA GLY A 653 -1.40 2.21 -24.69
C GLY A 653 -2.24 1.13 -24.01
N SER A 654 -2.49 0.01 -24.70
CA SER A 654 -3.18 -1.16 -24.13
C SER A 654 -2.32 -1.82 -23.06
N VAL A 655 -1.02 -2.04 -23.31
CA VAL A 655 -0.09 -2.63 -22.33
C VAL A 655 0.03 -1.75 -21.08
N TRP A 656 0.13 -0.43 -21.25
CA TRP A 656 0.13 0.52 -20.13
C TRP A 656 -1.18 0.47 -19.34
N THR A 657 -2.31 0.56 -20.03
CA THR A 657 -3.64 0.60 -19.38
C THR A 657 -3.98 -0.71 -18.66
N PHE A 658 -3.60 -1.85 -19.24
CA PHE A 658 -3.79 -3.17 -18.63
C PHE A 658 -3.06 -3.29 -17.29
N ASN A 659 -1.93 -2.61 -17.13
CA ASN A 659 -1.12 -2.59 -15.92
C ASN A 659 -1.29 -1.30 -15.11
N MET A 660 -2.40 -0.57 -15.26
CA MET A 660 -2.59 0.74 -14.63
C MET A 660 -2.96 0.66 -13.15
N PHE A 661 -2.01 0.18 -12.34
CA PHE A 661 -2.17 -0.07 -10.91
C PHE A 661 -2.60 1.18 -10.13
N ASN A 662 -1.95 2.33 -10.37
CA ASN A 662 -2.12 3.53 -9.54
C ASN A 662 -3.56 4.03 -9.49
N ILE A 663 -4.27 4.02 -10.63
CA ILE A 663 -5.65 4.51 -10.66
C ILE A 663 -6.56 3.61 -9.84
N ILE A 664 -6.54 2.31 -10.12
CA ILE A 664 -7.39 1.34 -9.44
C ILE A 664 -7.10 1.30 -7.94
N TYR A 665 -5.82 1.33 -7.55
CA TYR A 665 -5.43 1.24 -6.15
C TYR A 665 -5.73 2.51 -5.34
N LEU A 666 -5.58 3.70 -5.94
CA LEU A 666 -5.70 4.96 -5.23
C LEU A 666 -7.09 5.59 -5.31
N VAL A 667 -7.77 5.50 -6.47
CA VAL A 667 -9.09 6.08 -6.70
C VAL A 667 -10.17 5.21 -6.08
N SER A 668 -10.53 4.08 -6.72
CA SER A 668 -11.54 3.17 -6.18
C SER A 668 -11.03 2.31 -5.03
N GLY A 669 -9.73 1.97 -5.00
CA GLY A 669 -9.17 1.04 -4.02
C GLY A 669 -9.72 -0.38 -4.16
N GLY A 670 -10.27 -0.74 -5.33
CA GLY A 670 -10.96 -2.01 -5.59
C GLY A 670 -12.46 -2.01 -5.24
N GLU A 671 -13.04 -0.87 -4.84
CA GLU A 671 -14.42 -0.84 -4.37
C GLU A 671 -15.49 -1.05 -5.47
N PRO A 672 -16.65 -1.68 -5.14
CA PRO A 672 -16.97 -2.35 -3.88
C PRO A 672 -16.36 -3.75 -3.80
N GLY A 673 -15.74 -4.10 -2.67
CA GLY A 673 -15.42 -5.51 -2.37
C GLY A 673 -14.36 -6.19 -3.26
N GLY A 674 -13.52 -5.41 -3.95
CA GLY A 674 -12.55 -5.88 -4.95
C GLY A 674 -13.09 -5.87 -6.40
N ALA A 675 -14.32 -5.44 -6.64
CA ALA A 675 -14.97 -5.60 -7.95
C ALA A 675 -14.34 -4.78 -9.08
N THR A 676 -13.61 -3.70 -8.77
CA THR A 676 -12.86 -2.90 -9.77
C THR A 676 -11.39 -3.26 -9.85
N ASP A 677 -10.91 -4.20 -9.04
CA ASP A 677 -9.51 -4.62 -9.12
C ASP A 677 -9.19 -5.18 -10.52
N ILE A 678 -7.99 -4.87 -10.98
CA ILE A 678 -7.40 -5.42 -12.20
C ILE A 678 -6.33 -6.43 -11.84
N LEU A 679 -5.88 -7.23 -12.81
CA LEU A 679 -4.98 -8.34 -12.52
C LEU A 679 -3.71 -7.90 -11.76
N VAL A 680 -3.12 -6.76 -12.13
CA VAL A 680 -1.91 -6.25 -11.47
C VAL A 680 -2.18 -5.78 -10.03
N SER A 681 -3.35 -5.21 -9.72
CA SER A 681 -3.68 -4.81 -8.35
C SER A 681 -3.94 -6.03 -7.46
N GLU A 682 -4.58 -7.07 -7.99
CA GLU A 682 -4.73 -8.35 -7.29
C GLU A 682 -3.37 -9.01 -7.01
N ALA A 683 -2.47 -9.08 -7.99
CA ALA A 683 -1.12 -9.63 -7.79
C ALA A 683 -0.37 -8.91 -6.66
N TYR A 684 -0.46 -7.58 -6.61
CA TYR A 684 0.11 -6.77 -5.52
C TYR A 684 -0.49 -7.10 -4.16
N ARG A 685 -1.83 -7.24 -4.06
CA ARG A 685 -2.49 -7.60 -2.80
C ARG A 685 -2.09 -8.99 -2.31
N TRP A 686 -1.96 -9.97 -3.21
CA TRP A 686 -1.45 -11.30 -2.85
C TRP A 686 -0.03 -11.24 -2.30
N ALA A 687 0.84 -10.42 -2.89
CA ALA A 687 2.22 -10.29 -2.44
C ALA A 687 2.36 -9.55 -1.10
N PHE A 688 1.59 -8.49 -0.86
CA PHE A 688 1.89 -7.56 0.24
C PHE A 688 0.76 -7.37 1.26
N GLN A 689 -0.49 -7.72 0.94
CA GLN A 689 -1.64 -7.50 1.82
C GLN A 689 -2.25 -8.80 2.37
N ARG A 690 -1.99 -9.94 1.72
CA ARG A 690 -2.61 -11.24 2.05
C ARG A 690 -1.61 -12.23 2.65
N ASN A 691 -0.89 -11.80 3.69
CA ASN A 691 0.09 -12.62 4.43
C ASN A 691 1.27 -13.08 3.56
N GLU A 692 1.80 -12.18 2.74
CA GLU A 692 3.06 -12.40 2.00
C GLU A 692 3.06 -13.66 1.12
N GLN A 693 1.95 -13.92 0.41
CA GLN A 693 1.80 -15.08 -0.48
C GLN A 693 2.57 -14.88 -1.79
N TYR A 694 3.89 -14.69 -1.70
CA TYR A 694 4.77 -14.37 -2.84
C TYR A 694 4.70 -15.39 -3.97
N GLY A 695 4.60 -16.68 -3.64
CA GLY A 695 4.42 -17.75 -4.61
C GLY A 695 3.15 -17.63 -5.44
N PHE A 696 2.03 -17.36 -4.77
CA PHE A 696 0.73 -17.16 -5.41
C PHE A 696 0.72 -15.89 -6.28
N ALA A 697 1.26 -14.78 -5.74
CA ALA A 697 1.40 -13.53 -6.46
C ALA A 697 2.30 -13.65 -7.70
N ALA A 698 3.40 -14.41 -7.60
CA ALA A 698 4.30 -14.70 -8.71
C ALA A 698 3.59 -15.50 -9.80
N ALA A 699 2.79 -16.52 -9.45
CA ALA A 699 1.97 -17.26 -10.41
C ALA A 699 0.97 -16.34 -11.12
N TYR A 700 0.34 -15.42 -10.39
CA TYR A 700 -0.55 -14.40 -10.94
C TYR A 700 0.17 -13.49 -11.95
N SER A 701 1.39 -13.03 -11.62
CA SER A 701 2.24 -12.22 -12.51
C SER A 701 2.66 -12.97 -13.78
N VAL A 702 2.95 -14.27 -13.69
CA VAL A 702 3.24 -15.11 -14.87
C VAL A 702 2.01 -15.21 -15.77
N LEU A 703 0.81 -15.37 -15.21
CA LEU A 703 -0.44 -15.40 -15.98
C LEU A 703 -0.75 -14.05 -16.66
N ILE A 704 -0.47 -12.93 -15.99
CA ILE A 704 -0.52 -11.59 -16.59
C ILE A 704 0.42 -11.51 -17.79
N PHE A 705 1.67 -11.94 -17.63
CA PHE A 705 2.66 -11.94 -18.71
C PHE A 705 2.20 -12.78 -19.90
N ILE A 706 1.69 -14.00 -19.66
CA ILE A 706 1.16 -14.87 -20.72
C ILE A 706 -0.01 -14.19 -21.44
N THR A 707 -0.92 -13.55 -20.70
CA THR A 707 -2.08 -12.85 -21.28
C THR A 707 -1.64 -11.71 -22.20
N LEU A 708 -0.69 -10.89 -21.74
CA LEU A 708 -0.13 -9.78 -22.53
C LEU A 708 0.70 -10.25 -23.72
N LEU A 709 1.41 -11.37 -23.58
CA LEU A 709 2.17 -11.98 -24.67
C LEU A 709 1.21 -12.47 -25.77
N VAL A 710 0.12 -13.14 -25.39
CA VAL A 710 -0.92 -13.58 -26.33
C VAL A 710 -1.56 -12.37 -27.02
N TRP A 711 -1.93 -11.33 -26.26
CA TRP A 711 -2.46 -10.08 -26.82
C TRP A 711 -1.49 -9.41 -27.81
N SER A 712 -0.21 -9.31 -27.46
CA SER A 712 0.81 -8.70 -28.30
C SER A 712 1.06 -9.50 -29.58
N ALA A 713 1.09 -10.83 -29.49
CA ALA A 713 1.26 -11.70 -30.65
C ALA A 713 0.05 -11.65 -31.60
N LEU A 714 -1.17 -11.58 -31.06
CA LEU A 714 -2.38 -11.45 -31.85
C LEU A 714 -2.42 -10.09 -32.59
N THR A 715 -2.13 -9.00 -31.88
CA THR A 715 -2.16 -7.64 -32.46
C THR A 715 -1.06 -7.41 -33.50
N GLN A 716 0.16 -7.92 -33.29
CA GLN A 716 1.25 -7.82 -34.28
C GLN A 716 0.91 -8.49 -35.62
N ARG A 717 0.23 -9.64 -35.60
CA ARG A 717 -0.20 -10.33 -36.83
C ARG A 717 -1.18 -9.48 -37.65
N PHE A 718 -2.07 -8.73 -36.98
CA PHE A 718 -2.97 -7.80 -37.65
C PHE A 718 -2.23 -6.60 -38.25
N THR A 719 -1.18 -6.10 -37.60
CA THR A 719 -0.38 -4.97 -38.11
C THR A 719 0.43 -5.35 -39.35
N GLN A 720 1.10 -6.50 -39.34
CA GLN A 720 1.90 -6.96 -40.49
C GLN A 720 1.04 -7.19 -41.74
N GLY A 721 -0.14 -7.79 -41.60
CA GLY A 721 -1.06 -7.96 -42.72
C GLY A 721 -1.66 -6.64 -43.25
N ALA A 722 -1.73 -5.59 -42.43
CA ALA A 722 -2.20 -4.26 -42.83
C ALA A 722 -1.12 -3.45 -43.56
N GLU A 723 0.16 -3.63 -43.21
CA GLU A 723 1.28 -3.03 -43.93
C GLU A 723 1.44 -3.64 -45.33
N GLU A 724 1.31 -4.97 -45.46
CA GLU A 724 1.37 -5.69 -46.74
C GLU A 724 0.23 -5.35 -47.71
N THR A 725 -0.89 -4.82 -47.22
CA THR A 725 -2.02 -4.38 -48.07
C THR A 725 -1.97 -2.90 -48.45
N LEU A 726 -1.11 -2.11 -47.81
CA LEU A 726 -0.91 -0.68 -48.08
C LEU A 726 0.35 -0.40 -48.91
N SER A 727 1.32 -1.33 -48.91
CA SER A 727 2.44 -1.38 -49.86
C SER A 727 2.03 -2.00 -51.19
#